data_AF-A0A9W9YWG0-F1
#
_entry.id   AF-A0A9W9YWG0-F1
#
_cell.length_a   1.000
_cell.length_b   1.000
_cell.length_c   1.000
_cell.angle_alpha   90.00
_cell.angle_beta   90.00
_cell.angle_gamma   90.00
#
_symmetry.space_group_name_H-M   'P 1'
#
loop_
_entity.id
_entity.type
_entity.pdbx_description
1 polymer ?
#
loop_
_entity_poly.entity_id
_entity_poly.type
_entity_poly.pdbx_seq_one_letter_code
_entity_poly.pdbx_strand_id
1 'polypeptide(L)'
;MGHITILSCDVAIFSLCFLYVVKAAYKDGDVILGGLFNIHQLHENSNGQCGELDTKGMGRAQAMIFAIETINKDSNLLPNITLGYDIRDYCENVTKATQMTYELTKNKYCVKTTRSNTNNTKPIMALIGPFESRTALVIGEILQMLNVSSISGTTTSPELSSYNYKHLYRTVPPDTFLAKAMADIIDHFNWTYVAAVGLDDSYGRNGVWSLVQEAAARKGGSFCIAMTGFIPHENQFPSIRDIVTSLLRQENIRVVILWTYGSYQMNFFREVNRQNLIGRVWILSEVSLTSKIFLNTGFFTINESIGFQPRSFYDAGLKEHMIELLTNNTHNHYAPEWWSEVRALTLNCSVANMQNIIQHGNDQNALCSQAVVHDMYGSNIPYVIDAVYSVAHALDVLAKETNMTDNHCRPKANINLCDMQRLISRVNFLGLTGNVTFNEFGDRGSAIYDIVNFRQGQEADGKRLKQFVVGTWKANGNSTRLLFHGKMHWKSSNGAPPKSECLDQCSGGTRKAITSPCCWQCVPCPGGTINPIPGSENCIECPKEKRTNEARTECVDLPFINMKYSSSGGMVILVFIALGIVGTLFSFAIFCRFWNTAIVKASNRELSLALLVIILSLLSLAFINLFEPTDTICKVVYPWRYITYNLCLSFLLIKVLRISSVFNIPIAPSCTITNLSNRMQAVIVITLQALLLLVLLPWLLLDPPVSMKHIVTEHYIFIECKAYNFLPGKSLFLLTFSYVFLQMLLCAFSSFKIRNIPENLAAYKDGDVILGGLFNIHQLHENSNGQCGELDTKGMGRAQAMIFAIETINKDSNLLPNITLGYDIRDYCENVTKATQMTYELTKNKTSISGTTTSPELSSYNYKHLYRTVPPDTFLAKAMADIIDHFNWTYVAAVGLDDSYGRNGVWSLVKEAAARKGGSFCIAMTGFIPHEKQFPSIRDIVTSLLRQENIRVVILWTYGSYQMNFFRE
;
A
#
# COMPACT_ATOMS: atom_id res chain seq x y z
N MET A 1 25.07 20.60 -73.73
CA MET A 1 23.92 21.30 -74.31
C MET A 1 23.08 21.78 -73.13
N GLY A 2 23.24 22.98 -72.60
CA GLY A 2 23.42 24.25 -73.30
C GLY A 2 22.05 24.95 -73.33
N HIS A 3 21.82 25.79 -72.33
CA HIS A 3 20.98 27.01 -72.31
C HIS A 3 19.66 27.00 -73.12
N ILE A 4 18.53 27.18 -72.43
CA ILE A 4 17.53 28.27 -72.61
C ILE A 4 16.36 27.98 -71.65
N THR A 5 16.45 28.54 -70.44
CA THR A 5 15.29 28.90 -69.59
C THR A 5 15.76 30.02 -68.66
N ILE A 6 16.10 31.17 -69.26
CA ILE A 6 16.29 32.45 -68.58
C ILE A 6 15.37 33.41 -69.32
N LEU A 7 14.11 33.54 -68.88
CA LEU A 7 13.29 34.74 -69.14
C LEU A 7 11.97 34.77 -68.33
N SER A 8 11.94 34.27 -67.09
CA SER A 8 10.71 34.34 -66.27
C SER A 8 10.93 34.50 -64.76
N CYS A 9 12.15 34.74 -64.29
CA CYS A 9 12.44 34.86 -62.84
C CYS A 9 12.56 36.30 -62.32
N ASP A 10 12.68 37.31 -63.18
CA ASP A 10 13.01 38.68 -62.74
C ASP A 10 11.80 39.58 -62.43
N VAL A 11 10.57 39.09 -62.64
CA VAL A 11 9.34 39.86 -62.32
C VAL A 11 8.70 39.40 -60.99
N ALA A 12 8.95 38.16 -60.56
CA ALA A 12 8.39 37.61 -59.32
C ALA A 12 9.17 38.03 -58.06
N ILE A 13 10.46 38.34 -58.20
CA ILE A 13 11.31 38.71 -57.05
C ILE A 13 11.14 40.19 -56.65
N PHE A 14 10.74 41.07 -57.58
CA PHE A 14 10.45 42.47 -57.26
C PHE A 14 9.09 42.69 -56.58
N SER A 15 8.14 41.75 -56.71
CA SER A 15 6.79 41.86 -56.10
C SER A 15 6.66 41.21 -54.72
N LEU A 16 7.62 40.35 -54.33
CA LEU A 16 7.66 39.72 -53.00
C LEU A 16 8.48 40.52 -51.96
N CYS A 17 9.12 41.62 -52.38
CA CYS A 17 9.93 42.47 -51.49
C CYS A 17 9.16 43.65 -50.87
N PHE A 18 7.83 43.76 -51.06
CA PHE A 18 7.05 44.91 -50.60
C PHE A 18 5.89 44.63 -49.63
N LEU A 19 5.75 43.41 -49.11
CA LEU A 19 4.69 43.11 -48.15
C LEU A 19 5.24 42.34 -46.96
N TYR A 20 5.77 43.09 -45.99
CA TYR A 20 5.54 42.99 -44.54
C TYR A 20 6.40 44.07 -43.86
N VAL A 21 6.18 45.35 -44.22
CA VAL A 21 6.65 46.44 -43.36
C VAL A 21 5.60 46.57 -42.27
N VAL A 22 5.80 45.88 -41.15
CA VAL A 22 5.05 46.15 -39.91
C VAL A 22 5.24 47.64 -39.61
N LYS A 23 4.16 48.41 -39.69
CA LYS A 23 4.23 49.88 -39.60
C LYS A 23 4.26 50.24 -38.11
N ALA A 24 5.46 50.16 -37.52
CA ALA A 24 5.72 50.56 -36.13
C ALA A 24 5.36 52.04 -35.89
N ALA A 25 4.96 52.39 -34.66
CA ALA A 25 4.65 53.78 -34.34
C ALA A 25 5.95 54.59 -34.30
N TYR A 26 6.14 55.48 -35.26
CA TYR A 26 7.38 56.25 -35.42
C TYR A 26 7.11 57.74 -35.55
N LYS A 27 7.87 58.55 -34.82
CA LYS A 27 7.91 60.02 -34.94
C LYS A 27 9.36 60.49 -34.91
N ASP A 28 9.76 61.26 -35.91
CA ASP A 28 11.12 61.79 -35.98
C ASP A 28 11.35 62.90 -34.94
N GLY A 29 12.60 63.05 -34.51
CA GLY A 29 13.06 64.04 -33.54
C GLY A 29 14.60 64.12 -33.53
N ASP A 30 15.17 65.10 -32.84
CA ASP A 30 16.63 65.19 -32.66
C ASP A 30 17.19 63.99 -31.89
N VAL A 31 16.41 63.47 -30.94
CA VAL A 31 16.70 62.26 -30.15
C VAL A 31 15.56 61.27 -30.29
N ILE A 32 15.84 60.01 -30.65
CA ILE A 32 14.82 58.96 -30.74
C ILE A 32 14.85 58.09 -29.47
N LEU A 33 13.69 57.86 -28.87
CA LEU A 33 13.49 56.91 -27.78
C LEU A 33 12.85 55.63 -28.31
N GLY A 34 13.41 54.47 -27.97
CA GLY A 34 12.79 53.19 -28.27
C GLY A 34 11.68 52.89 -27.26
N GLY A 35 10.54 52.37 -27.70
CA GLY A 35 9.48 51.88 -26.82
C GLY A 35 9.22 50.40 -27.08
N LEU A 36 9.12 49.60 -26.02
CA LEU A 36 8.83 48.17 -26.14
C LEU A 36 7.68 47.80 -25.19
N PHE A 37 6.49 47.61 -25.75
CA PHE A 37 5.25 47.38 -24.99
C PHE A 37 4.51 46.14 -25.49
N ASN A 38 3.77 45.48 -24.60
CA ASN A 38 2.89 44.35 -24.89
C ASN A 38 1.51 44.87 -25.33
N ILE A 39 1.35 45.26 -26.59
CA ILE A 39 0.07 45.84 -27.06
C ILE A 39 -0.92 44.74 -27.40
N HIS A 40 -0.44 43.57 -27.79
CA HIS A 40 -1.24 42.36 -27.91
C HIS A 40 -0.78 41.28 -26.93
N GLN A 41 -1.67 40.34 -26.63
CA GLN A 41 -1.36 39.14 -25.86
C GLN A 41 -0.65 38.09 -26.72
N LEU A 42 0.00 37.12 -26.08
CA LEU A 42 0.58 35.97 -26.77
C LEU A 42 -0.53 35.03 -27.29
N HIS A 43 -0.47 34.66 -28.58
CA HIS A 43 -1.40 33.69 -29.17
C HIS A 43 -0.85 32.26 -29.06
N GLU A 44 -1.44 31.42 -28.19
CA GLU A 44 -0.92 30.08 -27.84
C GLU A 44 -0.80 29.08 -29.03
N ASN A 45 -1.60 29.24 -30.09
CA ASN A 45 -1.73 28.29 -31.21
C ASN A 45 -1.16 28.75 -32.57
N SER A 46 -0.35 29.81 -32.64
CA SER A 46 0.13 30.35 -33.93
C SER A 46 1.65 30.43 -34.01
N ASN A 47 2.21 30.31 -35.22
CA ASN A 47 3.64 30.45 -35.55
C ASN A 47 4.13 31.90 -35.33
N GLY A 48 4.04 32.42 -34.11
CA GLY A 48 4.44 33.77 -33.76
C GLY A 48 3.51 34.87 -34.24
N GLN A 49 2.20 34.65 -34.39
CA GLN A 49 1.24 35.75 -34.59
C GLN A 49 0.80 36.32 -33.23
N CYS A 50 0.39 37.58 -33.22
CA CYS A 50 -0.09 38.27 -32.02
C CYS A 50 -1.54 37.88 -31.73
N GLY A 51 -1.90 37.86 -30.44
CA GLY A 51 -3.24 37.54 -29.96
C GLY A 51 -4.15 38.76 -29.93
N GLU A 52 -5.12 38.75 -29.01
CA GLU A 52 -6.04 39.86 -28.82
C GLU A 52 -5.33 41.11 -28.26
N LEU A 53 -5.87 42.29 -28.58
CA LEU A 53 -5.38 43.59 -28.11
C LEU A 53 -5.53 43.72 -26.57
N ASP A 54 -4.45 44.12 -25.90
CA ASP A 54 -4.44 44.54 -24.50
C ASP A 54 -4.59 46.07 -24.41
N THR A 55 -5.76 46.52 -23.95
CA THR A 55 -6.09 47.94 -23.77
C THR A 55 -5.12 48.65 -22.82
N LYS A 56 -4.62 47.96 -21.79
CA LYS A 56 -3.61 48.53 -20.87
C LYS A 56 -2.23 48.61 -21.51
N GLY A 57 -1.85 47.59 -22.27
CA GLY A 57 -0.66 47.60 -23.12
C GLY A 57 -0.62 48.82 -24.03
N MET A 58 -1.75 49.11 -24.68
CA MET A 58 -1.94 50.33 -25.46
C MET A 58 -1.83 51.60 -24.62
N GLY A 59 -2.46 51.65 -23.44
CA GLY A 59 -2.39 52.79 -22.53
C GLY A 59 -0.95 53.17 -22.16
N ARG A 60 -0.05 52.17 -21.99
CA ARG A 60 1.38 52.40 -21.73
C ARG A 60 2.10 53.02 -22.93
N ALA A 61 1.82 52.53 -24.13
CA ALA A 61 2.39 53.10 -25.36
C ALA A 61 1.92 54.55 -25.57
N GLN A 62 0.64 54.83 -25.33
CA GLN A 62 0.10 56.19 -25.41
C GLN A 62 0.66 57.11 -24.30
N ALA A 63 0.93 56.58 -23.11
CA ALA A 63 1.59 57.35 -22.06
C ALA A 63 3.00 57.81 -22.45
N MET A 64 3.76 56.97 -23.16
CA MET A 64 5.07 57.37 -23.70
C MET A 64 4.92 58.49 -24.75
N ILE A 65 3.97 58.35 -25.68
CA ILE A 65 3.70 59.36 -26.72
C ILE A 65 3.30 60.69 -26.06
N PHE A 66 2.32 60.65 -25.14
CA PHE A 66 1.85 61.81 -24.39
C PHE A 66 2.98 62.51 -23.63
N ALA A 67 3.84 61.77 -22.92
CA ALA A 67 4.96 62.34 -22.18
C ALA A 67 5.94 63.05 -23.12
N ILE A 68 6.29 62.44 -24.25
CA ILE A 68 7.17 63.04 -25.27
C ILE A 68 6.55 64.33 -25.84
N GLU A 69 5.27 64.32 -26.16
CA GLU A 69 4.59 65.49 -26.71
C GLU A 69 4.46 66.63 -25.69
N THR A 70 4.29 66.28 -24.42
CA THR A 70 4.25 67.25 -23.31
C THR A 70 5.61 67.88 -23.09
N ILE A 71 6.69 67.08 -23.08
CA ILE A 71 8.07 67.57 -22.96
C ILE A 71 8.44 68.48 -24.12
N ASN A 72 8.13 68.09 -25.36
CA ASN A 72 8.42 68.91 -26.55
C ASN A 72 7.67 70.26 -26.58
N LYS A 73 6.61 70.42 -25.78
CA LYS A 73 5.86 71.68 -25.62
C LYS A 73 6.35 72.52 -24.43
N ASP A 74 7.14 71.94 -23.52
CA ASP A 74 7.63 72.62 -22.33
C ASP A 74 8.90 73.43 -22.64
N SER A 75 8.80 74.76 -22.57
CA SER A 75 9.94 75.65 -22.80
C SER A 75 11.01 75.59 -21.69
N ASN A 76 10.70 75.00 -20.54
CA ASN A 76 11.62 74.92 -19.40
C ASN A 76 12.50 73.65 -19.42
N LEU A 77 12.08 72.61 -20.15
CA LEU A 77 12.75 71.32 -20.21
C LEU A 77 13.07 70.96 -21.67
N LEU A 78 14.36 70.99 -22.03
CA LEU A 78 14.86 70.72 -23.39
C LEU A 78 14.37 71.71 -24.49
N PRO A 79 14.50 73.04 -24.32
CA PRO A 79 13.94 74.03 -25.26
C PRO A 79 14.48 73.96 -26.71
N ASN A 80 15.67 73.38 -26.92
CA ASN A 80 16.34 73.29 -28.22
C ASN A 80 16.51 71.85 -28.73
N ILE A 81 15.88 70.86 -28.09
CA ILE A 81 16.03 69.44 -28.43
C ILE A 81 14.64 68.81 -28.54
N THR A 82 14.31 68.28 -29.72
CA THR A 82 13.05 67.56 -29.94
C THR A 82 13.22 66.05 -29.69
N LEU A 83 12.31 65.47 -28.92
CA LEU A 83 12.23 64.03 -28.68
C LEU A 83 11.29 63.37 -29.68
N GLY A 84 11.75 62.30 -30.33
CA GLY A 84 10.99 61.39 -31.18
C GLY A 84 10.92 59.98 -30.58
N TYR A 85 10.21 59.07 -31.23
CA TYR A 85 10.04 57.70 -30.75
C TYR A 85 9.97 56.64 -31.86
N ASP A 86 10.36 55.41 -31.52
CA ASP A 86 10.15 54.18 -32.29
C ASP A 86 9.57 53.11 -31.35
N ILE A 87 8.26 52.87 -31.42
CA ILE A 87 7.54 51.96 -30.53
C ILE A 87 7.24 50.64 -31.24
N ARG A 88 7.64 49.53 -30.61
CA ARG A 88 7.48 48.16 -31.09
C ARG A 88 6.59 47.36 -30.15
N ASP A 89 5.73 46.53 -30.74
CA ASP A 89 4.93 45.56 -30.02
C ASP A 89 5.50 44.16 -30.19
N TYR A 90 5.80 43.52 -29.06
CA TYR A 90 6.40 42.20 -29.01
C TYR A 90 5.43 41.09 -28.60
N CYS A 91 4.16 41.42 -28.34
CA CYS A 91 3.08 40.46 -28.12
C CYS A 91 3.36 39.43 -27.01
N GLU A 92 3.94 39.89 -25.89
CA GLU A 92 4.36 39.06 -24.74
C GLU A 92 5.34 37.92 -25.09
N ASN A 93 5.97 37.98 -26.27
CA ASN A 93 6.91 36.98 -26.76
C ASN A 93 8.36 37.45 -26.59
N VAL A 94 9.10 36.78 -25.70
CA VAL A 94 10.49 37.09 -25.37
C VAL A 94 11.41 37.05 -26.60
N THR A 95 11.20 36.12 -27.53
CA THR A 95 12.00 36.01 -28.75
C THR A 95 11.76 37.19 -29.69
N LYS A 96 10.50 37.62 -29.87
CA LYS A 96 10.19 38.84 -30.65
C LYS A 96 10.77 40.08 -29.98
N ALA A 97 10.63 40.18 -28.67
CA ALA A 97 11.16 41.30 -27.89
C ALA A 97 12.68 41.43 -28.07
N THR A 98 13.38 40.29 -28.10
CA THR A 98 14.82 40.20 -28.35
C THR A 98 15.18 40.66 -29.76
N GLN A 99 14.48 40.17 -30.78
CA GLN A 99 14.68 40.58 -32.17
C GLN A 99 14.45 42.09 -32.35
N MET A 100 13.34 42.62 -31.84
CA MET A 100 12.99 44.04 -31.94
C MET A 100 13.99 44.92 -31.19
N THR A 101 14.46 44.49 -30.02
CA THR A 101 15.52 45.20 -29.28
C THR A 101 16.79 45.27 -30.11
N TYR A 102 17.20 44.16 -30.74
CA TYR A 102 18.34 44.15 -31.64
C TYR A 102 18.15 45.08 -32.85
N GLU A 103 16.96 45.07 -33.47
CA GLU A 103 16.64 45.97 -34.59
C GLU A 103 16.70 47.45 -34.20
N LEU A 104 16.13 47.82 -33.05
CA LEU A 104 16.17 49.19 -32.50
C LEU A 104 17.60 49.66 -32.19
N THR A 105 18.50 48.74 -31.89
CA THR A 105 19.88 49.03 -31.46
C THR A 105 20.94 48.78 -32.55
N LYS A 106 20.54 48.22 -33.70
CA LYS A 106 21.40 47.82 -34.83
C LYS A 106 22.27 48.95 -35.39
N ASN A 107 21.79 50.19 -35.35
CA ASN A 107 22.47 51.37 -35.94
C ASN A 107 23.37 52.12 -34.94
N LYS A 108 23.83 51.48 -33.85
CA LYS A 108 24.70 52.16 -32.87
C LYS A 108 26.12 52.39 -33.40
N TYR A 109 26.47 53.68 -33.51
CA TYR A 109 27.80 54.22 -33.79
C TYR A 109 28.56 54.58 -32.48
N CYS A 110 29.03 53.61 -31.69
CA CYS A 110 30.17 53.89 -30.78
C CYS A 110 31.53 53.55 -31.46
N VAL A 111 31.54 53.40 -32.80
CA VAL A 111 32.76 53.34 -33.63
C VAL A 111 32.69 54.47 -34.66
N LYS A 112 33.71 55.33 -34.70
CA LYS A 112 33.88 56.37 -35.72
C LYS A 112 34.02 55.69 -37.09
N THR A 113 32.94 55.60 -37.85
CA THR A 113 33.02 55.25 -39.27
C THR A 113 32.26 56.27 -40.09
N THR A 114 33.00 56.81 -41.06
CA THR A 114 32.59 57.74 -42.10
C THR A 114 31.25 57.35 -42.73
N ARG A 115 30.36 58.36 -42.84
CA ARG A 115 29.09 58.41 -43.57
C ARG A 115 28.86 57.24 -44.53
N SER A 116 27.98 56.32 -44.16
CA SER A 116 27.24 55.50 -45.11
C SER A 116 25.84 56.08 -45.25
N ASN A 117 25.48 56.44 -46.48
CA ASN A 117 24.32 57.24 -46.85
C ASN A 117 23.11 56.37 -47.20
N THR A 118 22.87 55.27 -46.47
CA THR A 118 21.84 54.28 -46.86
C THR A 118 21.14 53.62 -45.67
N ASN A 119 20.56 54.39 -44.74
CA ASN A 119 19.37 53.98 -43.96
C ASN A 119 18.77 55.18 -43.21
N ASN A 120 17.47 55.43 -43.39
CA ASN A 120 16.72 56.61 -42.90
C ASN A 120 16.41 56.61 -41.38
N THR A 121 16.96 55.71 -40.57
CA THR A 121 16.57 55.56 -39.15
C THR A 121 17.71 55.92 -38.19
N LYS A 122 17.50 56.98 -37.39
CA LYS A 122 18.38 57.40 -36.29
C LYS A 122 18.41 56.33 -35.18
N PRO A 123 19.55 56.07 -34.52
CA PRO A 123 19.63 55.11 -33.43
C PRO A 123 18.85 55.58 -32.19
N ILE A 124 18.31 54.64 -31.41
CA ILE A 124 17.65 54.95 -30.14
C ILE A 124 18.68 55.36 -29.07
N MET A 125 18.31 56.33 -28.23
CA MET A 125 19.15 56.81 -27.13
C MET A 125 18.94 56.02 -25.83
N ALA A 126 17.68 55.72 -25.53
CA ALA A 126 17.27 54.90 -24.40
C ALA A 126 16.04 54.08 -24.81
N LEU A 127 15.85 52.96 -24.12
CA LEU A 127 14.67 52.11 -24.29
C LEU A 127 13.71 52.31 -23.12
N ILE A 128 12.43 52.56 -23.42
CA ILE A 128 11.35 52.55 -22.43
C ILE A 128 10.66 51.19 -22.48
N GLY A 129 10.61 50.49 -21.34
CA GLY A 129 10.19 49.09 -21.26
C GLY A 129 11.37 48.11 -21.21
N PRO A 130 11.14 46.77 -21.20
CA PRO A 130 9.88 46.07 -21.52
C PRO A 130 8.86 46.03 -20.36
N PHE A 131 7.73 45.34 -20.59
CA PHE A 131 6.67 45.13 -19.60
C PHE A 131 6.99 44.03 -18.58
N GLU A 132 7.20 42.77 -19.02
CA GLU A 132 7.39 41.66 -18.08
C GLU A 132 8.82 41.58 -17.55
N SER A 133 8.96 41.22 -16.28
CA SER A 133 10.27 41.01 -15.66
C SER A 133 11.10 39.92 -16.36
N ARG A 134 10.46 38.84 -16.83
CA ARG A 134 11.12 37.77 -17.60
C ARG A 134 11.76 38.31 -18.89
N THR A 135 11.03 39.15 -19.61
CA THR A 135 11.51 39.80 -20.84
C THR A 135 12.64 40.79 -20.53
N ALA A 136 12.52 41.51 -19.40
CA ALA A 136 13.52 42.49 -18.97
C ALA A 136 14.89 41.89 -18.64
N LEU A 137 14.96 40.66 -18.13
CA LEU A 137 16.24 39.98 -17.88
C LEU A 137 17.02 39.79 -19.18
N VAL A 138 16.39 39.21 -20.20
CA VAL A 138 17.02 38.92 -21.49
C VAL A 138 17.42 40.22 -22.20
N ILE A 139 16.51 41.21 -22.20
CA ILE A 139 16.77 42.51 -22.82
C ILE A 139 17.86 43.28 -22.07
N GLY A 140 17.86 43.23 -20.73
CA GLY A 140 18.85 43.91 -19.89
C GLY A 140 20.28 43.49 -20.23
N GLU A 141 20.52 42.20 -20.46
CA GLU A 141 21.83 41.68 -20.86
C GLU A 141 22.26 42.19 -22.25
N ILE A 142 21.35 42.18 -23.23
CA ILE A 142 21.62 42.69 -24.58
C ILE A 142 21.94 44.18 -24.55
N LEU A 143 21.14 44.95 -23.82
CA LEU A 143 21.31 46.40 -23.71
C LEU A 143 22.61 46.75 -22.99
N GLN A 144 23.00 45.97 -21.97
CA GLN A 144 24.29 46.12 -21.31
C GLN A 144 25.46 45.87 -22.27
N MET A 145 25.40 44.82 -23.11
CA MET A 145 26.43 44.57 -24.12
C MET A 145 26.51 45.71 -25.16
N LEU A 146 25.39 46.37 -25.45
CA LEU A 146 25.28 47.45 -26.43
C LEU A 146 25.42 48.86 -25.81
N ASN A 147 25.73 48.97 -24.51
CA ASN A 147 25.77 50.22 -23.74
C ASN A 147 24.52 51.10 -23.96
N VAL A 148 23.34 50.51 -24.08
CA VAL A 148 22.05 51.22 -24.15
C VAL A 148 21.42 51.16 -22.77
N SER A 149 20.91 52.27 -22.25
CA SER A 149 20.17 52.22 -20.98
C SER A 149 18.68 52.04 -21.24
N SER A 150 18.03 51.18 -20.46
CA SER A 150 16.58 51.00 -20.43
C SER A 150 16.02 51.56 -19.12
N ILE A 151 14.84 52.17 -19.18
CA ILE A 151 14.05 52.53 -18.01
C ILE A 151 12.68 51.89 -18.14
N SER A 152 12.32 51.01 -17.21
CA SER A 152 10.99 50.37 -17.17
C SER A 152 10.14 50.93 -16.03
N GLY A 153 8.87 51.22 -16.36
CA GLY A 153 7.85 51.62 -15.39
C GLY A 153 6.98 50.46 -14.89
N THR A 154 7.33 49.22 -15.20
CA THR A 154 6.44 48.07 -14.97
C THR A 154 7.14 46.79 -14.53
N THR A 155 8.47 46.67 -14.66
CA THR A 155 9.20 45.47 -14.25
C THR A 155 9.52 45.52 -12.76
N THR A 156 9.03 44.57 -11.98
CA THR A 156 9.11 44.65 -10.51
C THR A 156 9.95 43.54 -9.87
N SER A 157 10.44 42.56 -10.64
CA SER A 157 11.17 41.42 -10.08
C SER A 157 12.39 41.85 -9.24
N PRO A 158 12.59 41.28 -8.04
CA PRO A 158 13.77 41.53 -7.21
C PRO A 158 15.10 41.13 -7.88
N GLU A 159 15.07 40.15 -8.79
CA GLU A 159 16.26 39.62 -9.47
C GLU A 159 16.96 40.66 -10.35
N LEU A 160 16.22 41.67 -10.82
CA LEU A 160 16.75 42.79 -11.60
C LEU A 160 17.60 43.76 -10.77
N SER A 161 17.52 43.70 -9.44
CA SER A 161 18.23 44.57 -8.48
C SER A 161 19.68 44.07 -8.27
N SER A 162 20.45 43.93 -9.35
CA SER A 162 21.78 43.30 -9.35
C SER A 162 22.79 44.13 -10.14
N TYR A 163 24.07 44.05 -9.75
CA TYR A 163 25.18 44.64 -10.51
C TYR A 163 25.34 44.07 -11.93
N ASN A 164 24.63 42.98 -12.26
CA ASN A 164 24.56 42.47 -13.61
C ASN A 164 23.68 43.34 -14.52
N TYR A 165 22.77 44.17 -14.01
CA TYR A 165 21.83 44.95 -14.83
C TYR A 165 22.06 46.47 -14.73
N LYS A 166 23.32 46.93 -14.79
CA LYS A 166 23.72 48.34 -14.61
C LYS A 166 23.11 49.36 -15.58
N HIS A 167 22.56 48.88 -16.70
CA HIS A 167 21.90 49.70 -17.71
C HIS A 167 20.37 49.67 -17.61
N LEU A 168 19.81 48.98 -16.64
CA LEU A 168 18.37 48.88 -16.43
C LEU A 168 17.99 49.70 -15.19
N TYR A 169 17.06 50.63 -15.39
CA TYR A 169 16.51 51.49 -14.34
C TYR A 169 15.01 51.28 -14.20
N ARG A 170 14.47 51.50 -13.01
CA ARG A 170 13.07 51.24 -12.69
C ARG A 170 12.41 52.38 -11.95
N THR A 171 11.42 53.00 -12.57
CA THR A 171 10.59 54.03 -11.91
C THR A 171 9.52 53.40 -11.05
N VAL A 172 9.13 52.16 -11.31
CA VAL A 172 8.28 51.35 -10.43
C VAL A 172 9.10 50.75 -9.27
N PRO A 173 8.56 50.67 -8.04
CA PRO A 173 9.27 50.02 -6.95
C PRO A 173 9.44 48.49 -7.17
N PRO A 174 10.55 47.89 -6.71
CA PRO A 174 10.74 46.44 -6.73
C PRO A 174 9.78 45.71 -5.78
N ASP A 175 9.48 44.46 -6.10
CA ASP A 175 8.57 43.57 -5.36
C ASP A 175 9.07 43.20 -3.95
N THR A 176 10.31 43.54 -3.59
CA THR A 176 10.79 43.48 -2.20
C THR A 176 9.95 44.39 -1.29
N PHE A 177 9.47 45.53 -1.80
CA PHE A 177 8.52 46.38 -1.06
C PHE A 177 7.13 45.75 -1.01
N LEU A 178 6.67 45.11 -2.09
CA LEU A 178 5.37 44.44 -2.13
C LEU A 178 5.32 43.24 -1.17
N ALA A 179 6.40 42.45 -1.08
CA ALA A 179 6.53 41.35 -0.11
C ALA A 179 6.41 41.84 1.33
N LYS A 180 7.06 42.98 1.67
CA LYS A 180 6.91 43.64 2.98
C LYS A 180 5.48 44.10 3.23
N ALA A 181 4.82 44.66 2.22
CA ALA A 181 3.44 45.10 2.31
C ALA A 181 2.47 43.94 2.57
N MET A 182 2.68 42.81 1.88
CA MET A 182 1.91 41.57 2.11
C MET A 182 2.16 41.01 3.51
N ALA A 183 3.43 40.96 3.96
CA ALA A 183 3.78 40.52 5.31
C ALA A 183 3.14 41.40 6.40
N ASP A 184 3.14 42.73 6.23
CA ASP A 184 2.49 43.66 7.15
C ASP A 184 0.96 43.42 7.24
N ILE A 185 0.31 43.06 6.13
CA ILE A 185 -1.11 42.67 6.13
C ILE A 185 -1.33 41.35 6.88
N ILE A 186 -0.47 40.35 6.65
CA ILE A 186 -0.55 39.04 7.30
C ILE A 186 -0.41 39.19 8.83
N ASP A 187 0.59 39.97 9.27
CA ASP A 187 0.82 40.28 10.68
C ASP A 187 -0.36 41.07 11.28
N HIS A 188 -0.92 42.04 10.55
CA HIS A 188 -2.06 42.83 11.04
C HIS A 188 -3.29 41.99 11.37
N PHE A 189 -3.53 40.91 10.60
CA PHE A 189 -4.66 40.01 10.80
C PHE A 189 -4.32 38.76 11.63
N ASN A 190 -3.10 38.65 12.17
CA ASN A 190 -2.61 37.51 12.95
C ASN A 190 -2.74 36.17 12.20
N TRP A 191 -2.51 36.15 10.89
CA TRP A 191 -2.50 34.91 10.11
C TRP A 191 -1.15 34.23 10.22
N THR A 192 -1.10 33.01 10.76
CA THR A 192 0.17 32.32 11.03
C THR A 192 0.51 31.26 9.99
N TYR A 193 -0.48 30.77 9.23
CA TYR A 193 -0.35 29.65 8.30
C TYR A 193 -0.94 29.99 6.93
N VAL A 194 -0.09 30.33 5.94
CA VAL A 194 -0.53 30.83 4.62
C VAL A 194 0.06 30.01 3.47
N ALA A 195 -0.55 30.01 2.29
CA ALA A 195 0.04 29.45 1.07
C ALA A 195 0.45 30.55 0.09
N ALA A 196 1.44 30.27 -0.75
CA ALA A 196 1.84 31.17 -1.83
C ALA A 196 1.85 30.42 -3.16
N VAL A 197 1.19 30.96 -4.19
CA VAL A 197 1.19 30.42 -5.54
C VAL A 197 1.73 31.48 -6.49
N GLY A 198 2.78 31.17 -7.24
CA GLY A 198 3.38 32.07 -8.20
C GLY A 198 3.43 31.48 -9.61
N LEU A 199 3.71 32.31 -10.60
CA LEU A 199 4.20 31.83 -11.90
C LEU A 199 5.63 31.29 -11.77
N ASP A 200 5.95 30.25 -12.54
CA ASP A 200 7.30 29.71 -12.64
C ASP A 200 8.17 30.53 -13.61
N ASP A 201 8.31 31.82 -13.27
CA ASP A 201 9.10 32.79 -13.99
C ASP A 201 9.80 33.74 -13.02
N SER A 202 10.58 34.66 -13.58
CA SER A 202 11.36 35.61 -12.80
C SER A 202 10.51 36.59 -11.98
N TYR A 203 9.23 36.77 -12.29
CA TYR A 203 8.32 37.59 -11.48
C TYR A 203 7.73 36.77 -10.33
N GLY A 204 7.01 35.68 -10.64
CA GLY A 204 6.29 34.89 -9.67
C GLY A 204 7.20 34.17 -8.66
N ARG A 205 8.27 33.53 -9.14
CA ARG A 205 9.20 32.77 -8.28
C ARG A 205 9.95 33.68 -7.31
N ASN A 206 10.52 34.77 -7.81
CA ASN A 206 11.29 35.71 -6.98
C ASN A 206 10.40 36.56 -6.07
N GLY A 207 9.16 36.85 -6.49
CA GLY A 207 8.15 37.48 -5.64
C GLY A 207 7.78 36.60 -4.44
N VAL A 208 7.44 35.33 -4.69
CA VAL A 208 7.18 34.35 -3.62
C VAL A 208 8.40 34.18 -2.72
N TRP A 209 9.61 34.08 -3.27
CA TRP A 209 10.82 33.97 -2.44
C TRP A 209 11.11 35.21 -1.62
N SER A 210 10.78 36.40 -2.12
CA SER A 210 10.89 37.63 -1.32
C SER A 210 9.95 37.61 -0.12
N LEU A 211 8.73 37.07 -0.29
CA LEU A 211 7.80 36.87 0.82
C LEU A 211 8.32 35.84 1.84
N VAL A 212 8.93 34.75 1.37
CA VAL A 212 9.55 33.74 2.25
C VAL A 212 10.70 34.33 3.05
N GLN A 213 11.57 35.10 2.40
CA GLN A 213 12.70 35.77 3.07
C GLN A 213 12.20 36.78 4.09
N GLU A 214 11.16 37.55 3.75
CA GLU A 214 10.53 38.49 4.67
C GLU A 214 9.90 37.76 5.87
N ALA A 215 9.19 36.66 5.64
CA ALA A 215 8.62 35.82 6.72
C ALA A 215 9.71 35.32 7.68
N ALA A 216 10.86 34.88 7.15
CA ALA A 216 11.99 34.41 7.95
C ALA A 216 12.69 35.55 8.73
N ALA A 217 12.66 36.78 8.21
CA ALA A 217 13.26 37.95 8.86
C ALA A 217 12.41 38.52 10.01
N ARG A 218 11.10 38.21 10.07
CA ARG A 218 10.18 38.71 11.11
C ARG A 218 10.52 38.10 12.48
N LYS A 219 10.69 38.96 13.48
CA LYS A 219 11.00 38.54 14.87
C LYS A 219 9.88 37.66 15.43
N GLY A 220 10.26 36.50 15.95
CA GLY A 220 9.32 35.55 16.56
C GLY A 220 8.58 34.64 15.57
N GLY A 221 8.89 34.71 14.26
CA GLY A 221 8.27 33.85 13.24
C GLY A 221 6.76 34.06 13.15
N SER A 222 6.33 35.31 12.92
CA SER A 222 4.92 35.72 12.99
C SER A 222 3.99 34.90 12.10
N PHE A 223 4.47 34.50 10.92
CA PHE A 223 3.77 33.60 10.02
C PHE A 223 4.75 32.74 9.23
N CYS A 224 4.26 31.69 8.58
CA CYS A 224 5.01 31.03 7.53
C CYS A 224 4.18 30.51 6.38
N ILE A 225 4.91 30.19 5.32
CA ILE A 225 4.39 29.69 4.06
C ILE A 225 4.34 28.17 4.14
N ALA A 226 3.14 27.65 4.36
CA ALA A 226 2.78 26.25 4.49
C ALA A 226 3.00 25.45 3.20
N MET A 227 2.69 26.09 2.07
CA MET A 227 2.68 25.48 0.76
C MET A 227 3.09 26.53 -0.27
N THR A 228 3.96 26.14 -1.20
CA THR A 228 4.27 26.90 -2.40
C THR A 228 3.80 26.13 -3.64
N GLY A 229 3.12 26.80 -4.55
CA GLY A 229 2.77 26.26 -5.88
C GLY A 229 3.36 27.13 -6.99
N PHE A 230 3.90 26.53 -8.03
CA PHE A 230 4.42 27.26 -9.19
C PHE A 230 3.73 26.81 -10.48
N ILE A 231 3.18 27.76 -11.23
CA ILE A 231 2.48 27.52 -12.48
C ILE A 231 3.47 27.68 -13.64
N PRO A 232 3.81 26.61 -14.38
CA PRO A 232 4.67 26.72 -15.54
C PRO A 232 3.97 27.44 -16.70
N HIS A 233 4.76 28.09 -17.56
CA HIS A 233 4.25 28.69 -18.80
C HIS A 233 3.70 27.64 -19.78
N GLU A 234 4.38 26.50 -19.88
CA GLU A 234 3.93 25.35 -20.68
C GLU A 234 3.12 24.38 -19.82
N ASN A 235 2.09 23.75 -20.37
CA ASN A 235 1.25 22.79 -19.64
C ASN A 235 0.69 23.34 -18.31
N GLN A 236 0.21 24.58 -18.31
CA GLN A 236 -0.32 25.25 -17.11
C GLN A 236 -1.52 24.52 -16.47
N PHE A 237 -2.43 23.94 -17.26
CA PHE A 237 -3.71 23.41 -16.74
C PHE A 237 -3.57 22.24 -15.75
N PRO A 238 -2.76 21.19 -16.02
CA PRO A 238 -2.50 20.13 -15.04
C PRO A 238 -1.91 20.67 -13.73
N SER A 239 -0.90 21.55 -13.81
CA SER A 239 -0.27 22.12 -12.61
C SER A 239 -1.26 22.95 -11.78
N ILE A 240 -2.04 23.82 -12.43
CA ILE A 240 -3.11 24.58 -11.76
C ILE A 240 -4.10 23.63 -11.07
N ARG A 241 -4.53 22.56 -11.75
CA ARG A 241 -5.45 21.56 -11.17
C ARG A 241 -4.88 20.91 -9.92
N ASP A 242 -3.62 20.51 -9.94
CA ASP A 242 -2.96 19.84 -8.82
C ASP A 242 -2.74 20.79 -7.63
N ILE A 243 -2.38 22.05 -7.90
CA ILE A 243 -2.26 23.09 -6.88
C ILE A 243 -3.60 23.33 -6.21
N VAL A 244 -4.68 23.52 -6.99
CA VAL A 244 -6.04 23.72 -6.44
C VAL A 244 -6.52 22.49 -5.66
N THR A 245 -6.23 21.28 -6.16
CA THR A 245 -6.55 20.02 -5.45
C THR A 245 -5.84 19.93 -4.10
N SER A 246 -4.58 20.38 -4.03
CA SER A 246 -3.80 20.40 -2.80
C SER A 246 -4.34 21.42 -1.79
N LEU A 247 -4.73 22.62 -2.27
CA LEU A 247 -5.37 23.65 -1.45
C LEU A 247 -6.74 23.22 -0.90
N LEU A 248 -7.49 22.39 -1.64
CA LEU A 248 -8.73 21.78 -1.19
C LEU A 248 -8.52 20.79 -0.04
N ARG A 249 -7.46 19.99 -0.11
CA ARG A 249 -7.11 19.01 0.95
C ARG A 249 -6.65 19.66 2.25
N GLN A 250 -6.12 20.88 2.19
CA GLN A 250 -5.58 21.62 3.33
C GLN A 250 -6.56 22.70 3.81
N GLU A 251 -7.57 22.29 4.59
CA GLU A 251 -8.64 23.18 5.07
C GLU A 251 -8.19 24.28 6.04
N ASN A 252 -7.03 24.09 6.69
CA ASN A 252 -6.41 25.03 7.61
C ASN A 252 -5.74 26.21 6.89
N ILE A 253 -5.40 26.07 5.61
CA ILE A 253 -4.92 27.19 4.80
C ILE A 253 -6.12 27.99 4.32
N ARG A 254 -6.41 29.10 5.00
CA ARG A 254 -7.49 30.03 4.61
C ARG A 254 -6.99 31.21 3.79
N VAL A 255 -5.71 31.54 3.88
CA VAL A 255 -5.12 32.68 3.18
C VAL A 255 -4.13 32.18 2.12
N VAL A 256 -4.33 32.62 0.89
CA VAL A 256 -3.49 32.24 -0.26
C VAL A 256 -3.00 33.49 -0.98
N ILE A 257 -1.69 33.66 -1.03
CA ILE A 257 -1.03 34.72 -1.79
C ILE A 257 -0.89 34.25 -3.24
N LEU A 258 -1.33 35.07 -4.19
CA LEU A 258 -1.20 34.82 -5.62
C LEU A 258 -0.25 35.84 -6.25
N TRP A 259 0.89 35.34 -6.73
CA TRP A 259 1.91 36.06 -7.48
C TRP A 259 1.82 35.72 -8.97
N THR A 260 0.68 36.07 -9.57
CA THR A 260 0.33 35.73 -10.95
C THR A 260 -0.23 36.96 -11.65
N TYR A 261 -0.10 37.01 -12.98
CA TYR A 261 -0.59 38.11 -13.81
C TYR A 261 -1.32 37.57 -15.06
N GLY A 262 -2.03 38.45 -15.76
CA GLY A 262 -2.62 38.19 -17.08
C GLY A 262 -3.57 36.99 -17.13
N SER A 263 -3.45 36.20 -18.20
CA SER A 263 -4.28 35.02 -18.45
C SER A 263 -4.08 33.89 -17.43
N TYR A 264 -2.90 33.78 -16.83
CA TYR A 264 -2.60 32.75 -15.82
C TYR A 264 -3.44 32.90 -14.56
N GLN A 265 -3.63 34.15 -14.09
CA GLN A 265 -4.49 34.45 -12.94
C GLN A 265 -5.94 34.04 -13.24
N MET A 266 -6.43 34.32 -14.46
CA MET A 266 -7.76 33.93 -14.92
C MET A 266 -7.94 32.41 -14.96
N ASN A 267 -6.99 31.69 -15.55
CA ASN A 267 -7.02 30.23 -15.64
C ASN A 267 -7.00 29.57 -14.25
N PHE A 268 -6.22 30.12 -13.31
CA PHE A 268 -6.21 29.68 -11.92
C PHE A 268 -7.58 29.80 -11.26
N PHE A 269 -8.22 30.98 -11.35
CA PHE A 269 -9.55 31.17 -10.77
C PHE A 269 -10.66 30.36 -11.46
N ARG A 270 -10.52 30.07 -12.77
CA ARG A 270 -11.42 29.14 -13.49
C ARG A 270 -11.36 27.74 -12.88
N GLU A 271 -10.16 27.28 -12.54
CA GLU A 271 -9.98 25.98 -11.91
C GLU A 271 -10.46 25.94 -10.45
N VAL A 272 -10.21 27.02 -9.69
CA VAL A 272 -10.74 27.20 -8.32
C VAL A 272 -12.26 27.06 -8.31
N ASN A 273 -12.94 27.73 -9.25
CA ASN A 273 -14.39 27.60 -9.43
C ASN A 273 -14.80 26.19 -9.86
N ARG A 274 -14.07 25.58 -10.80
CA ARG A 274 -14.37 24.22 -11.31
C ARG A 274 -14.34 23.17 -10.20
N GLN A 275 -13.41 23.32 -9.24
CA GLN A 275 -13.29 22.40 -8.10
C GLN A 275 -14.05 22.86 -6.84
N ASN A 276 -14.85 23.94 -6.93
CA ASN A 276 -15.63 24.49 -5.81
C ASN A 276 -14.81 24.82 -4.54
N LEU A 277 -13.59 25.34 -4.69
CA LEU A 277 -12.77 25.76 -3.55
C LEU A 277 -13.31 27.08 -2.98
N ILE A 278 -14.01 27.01 -1.85
CA ILE A 278 -14.64 28.16 -1.17
C ILE A 278 -14.01 28.49 0.18
N GLY A 279 -14.31 29.68 0.71
CA GLY A 279 -13.87 30.09 2.06
C GLY A 279 -12.35 30.27 2.17
N ARG A 280 -11.76 30.85 1.12
CA ARG A 280 -10.36 31.28 1.06
C ARG A 280 -10.31 32.80 0.87
N VAL A 281 -9.31 33.45 1.43
CA VAL A 281 -8.96 34.85 1.20
C VAL A 281 -7.76 34.87 0.27
N TRP A 282 -7.90 35.51 -0.88
CA TRP A 282 -6.83 35.64 -1.84
C TRP A 282 -6.12 36.99 -1.65
N ILE A 283 -4.79 36.98 -1.57
CA ILE A 283 -3.97 38.19 -1.57
C ILE A 283 -3.29 38.28 -2.95
N LEU A 284 -3.70 39.25 -3.77
CA LEU A 284 -3.24 39.37 -5.15
C LEU A 284 -2.06 40.35 -5.25
N SER A 285 -0.95 39.92 -5.88
CA SER A 285 0.22 40.77 -6.11
C SER A 285 -0.05 41.93 -7.05
N GLU A 286 -0.90 41.71 -8.04
CA GLU A 286 -1.38 42.74 -8.95
C GLU A 286 -2.89 42.58 -9.16
N VAL A 287 -3.60 43.71 -9.07
CA VAL A 287 -5.02 43.77 -9.39
C VAL A 287 -5.18 44.18 -10.86
N SER A 288 -5.25 43.19 -11.75
CA SER A 288 -5.63 43.44 -13.15
C SER A 288 -7.10 43.13 -13.38
N LEU A 289 -7.96 43.99 -12.85
CA LEU A 289 -9.41 43.71 -12.75
C LEU A 289 -10.26 44.10 -13.98
N THR A 290 -9.67 44.58 -15.07
CA THR A 290 -10.46 45.31 -16.07
C THR A 290 -10.74 44.57 -17.38
N SER A 291 -10.28 43.32 -17.57
CA SER A 291 -10.87 42.53 -18.65
C SER A 291 -12.35 42.32 -18.29
N LYS A 292 -13.25 42.80 -19.16
CA LYS A 292 -14.72 42.56 -19.08
C LYS A 292 -15.06 41.10 -18.73
N ILE A 293 -14.13 40.18 -19.01
CA ILE A 293 -14.13 38.76 -18.66
C ILE A 293 -14.28 38.53 -17.15
N PHE A 294 -13.50 39.15 -16.25
CA PHE A 294 -13.60 38.88 -14.79
C PHE A 294 -14.94 39.30 -14.19
N LEU A 295 -15.53 40.38 -14.72
CA LEU A 295 -16.78 40.95 -14.25
C LEU A 295 -18.02 40.21 -14.77
N ASN A 296 -17.91 39.46 -15.86
CA ASN A 296 -19.04 38.78 -16.52
C ASN A 296 -19.07 37.25 -16.33
N THR A 297 -18.02 36.63 -15.77
CA THR A 297 -17.84 35.16 -15.73
C THR A 297 -18.11 34.48 -14.38
N GLY A 298 -18.67 35.20 -13.39
CA GLY A 298 -19.16 34.56 -12.16
C GLY A 298 -18.06 34.08 -11.19
N PHE A 299 -16.90 34.76 -11.13
CA PHE A 299 -15.84 34.50 -10.15
C PHE A 299 -16.18 34.96 -8.72
N PHE A 300 -17.30 34.49 -8.17
CA PHE A 300 -17.76 34.82 -6.81
C PHE A 300 -16.76 34.46 -5.71
N THR A 301 -15.80 33.60 -6.01
CA THR A 301 -14.75 33.11 -5.09
C THR A 301 -13.67 34.16 -4.76
N ILE A 302 -13.62 35.28 -5.49
CA ILE A 302 -12.72 36.42 -5.21
C ILE A 302 -13.37 37.42 -4.24
N ASN A 303 -14.63 37.23 -3.86
CA ASN A 303 -15.25 38.08 -2.84
C ASN A 303 -14.45 38.00 -1.54
N GLU A 304 -14.21 39.15 -0.90
CA GLU A 304 -13.39 39.30 0.33
C GLU A 304 -11.87 39.20 0.12
N SER A 305 -11.40 39.03 -1.12
CA SER A 305 -9.97 39.09 -1.43
C SER A 305 -9.38 40.47 -1.17
N ILE A 306 -8.06 40.48 -0.97
CA ILE A 306 -7.22 41.67 -0.86
C ILE A 306 -6.36 41.72 -2.11
N GLY A 307 -6.18 42.89 -2.68
CA GLY A 307 -5.25 43.08 -3.79
C GLY A 307 -4.37 44.30 -3.59
N PHE A 308 -3.21 44.25 -4.22
CA PHE A 308 -2.29 45.38 -4.28
C PHE A 308 -2.24 45.94 -5.70
N GLN A 309 -2.15 47.25 -5.77
CA GLN A 309 -1.80 47.97 -6.99
C GLN A 309 -0.90 49.14 -6.63
N PRO A 310 0.07 49.52 -7.48
CA PRO A 310 0.77 50.79 -7.32
C PRO A 310 -0.24 51.94 -7.20
N ARG A 311 0.11 52.97 -6.43
CA ARG A 311 -0.78 54.12 -6.23
C ARG A 311 -1.22 54.67 -7.59
N SER A 312 -2.53 54.70 -7.82
CA SER A 312 -3.07 55.30 -9.02
C SER A 312 -2.97 56.82 -8.91
N PHE A 313 -1.98 57.40 -9.57
CA PHE A 313 -1.89 58.85 -9.77
C PHE A 313 -2.72 59.21 -10.99
N TYR A 314 -3.59 60.21 -10.84
CA TYR A 314 -4.45 60.67 -11.93
C TYR A 314 -3.82 61.89 -12.60
N ASP A 315 -3.74 61.85 -13.92
CA ASP A 315 -3.34 62.98 -14.75
C ASP A 315 -4.49 63.30 -15.74
N ALA A 316 -5.00 64.53 -15.66
CA ALA A 316 -6.09 64.98 -16.52
C ALA A 316 -5.59 65.02 -17.98
N GLY A 317 -4.44 65.67 -18.21
CA GLY A 317 -3.78 65.81 -19.52
C GLY A 317 -3.76 64.51 -20.32
N LEU A 318 -3.28 63.42 -19.72
CA LEU A 318 -3.22 62.11 -20.34
C LEU A 318 -4.59 61.55 -20.70
N LYS A 319 -5.58 61.69 -19.82
CA LYS A 319 -6.96 61.23 -20.09
C LYS A 319 -7.56 62.02 -21.25
N GLU A 320 -7.40 63.34 -21.26
CA GLU A 320 -7.86 64.19 -22.36
C GLU A 320 -7.17 63.82 -23.67
N HIS A 321 -5.86 63.57 -23.66
CA HIS A 321 -5.10 63.09 -24.82
C HIS A 321 -5.66 61.79 -25.38
N MET A 322 -5.95 60.79 -24.53
CA MET A 322 -6.53 59.53 -24.98
C MET A 322 -7.96 59.69 -25.53
N ILE A 323 -8.77 60.59 -24.94
CA ILE A 323 -10.12 60.90 -25.44
C ILE A 323 -10.04 61.59 -26.80
N GLU A 324 -9.16 62.58 -26.96
CA GLU A 324 -8.96 63.29 -28.23
C GLU A 324 -8.52 62.31 -29.32
N LEU A 325 -7.59 61.42 -29.01
CA LEU A 325 -7.11 60.38 -29.90
C LEU A 325 -8.26 59.51 -30.42
N LEU A 326 -9.17 59.06 -29.54
CA LEU A 326 -10.31 58.22 -29.92
C LEU A 326 -11.43 58.97 -30.66
N THR A 327 -11.52 60.29 -30.52
CA THR A 327 -12.60 61.12 -31.08
C THR A 327 -12.21 61.83 -32.37
N ASN A 328 -10.92 62.08 -32.60
CA ASN A 328 -10.44 62.83 -33.76
C ASN A 328 -10.34 61.93 -35.01
N ASN A 329 -11.10 62.29 -36.05
CA ASN A 329 -11.29 61.50 -37.28
C ASN A 329 -10.18 61.67 -38.33
N THR A 330 -9.14 62.45 -38.05
CA THR A 330 -8.09 62.70 -39.04
C THR A 330 -7.29 61.44 -39.32
N HIS A 331 -7.31 60.96 -40.56
CA HIS A 331 -6.42 59.94 -41.09
C HIS A 331 -4.97 60.41 -40.98
N ASN A 332 -4.36 60.17 -39.83
CA ASN A 332 -2.96 60.48 -39.63
C ASN A 332 -2.15 59.40 -40.35
N HIS A 333 -1.41 59.75 -41.40
CA HIS A 333 -0.61 58.78 -42.20
C HIS A 333 0.45 58.02 -41.37
N TYR A 334 0.71 58.50 -40.14
CA TYR A 334 1.61 57.95 -39.12
C TYR A 334 0.91 57.09 -38.04
N ALA A 335 -0.39 56.80 -38.18
CA ALA A 335 -1.09 55.95 -37.22
C ALA A 335 -0.55 54.50 -37.26
N PRO A 336 -0.19 53.91 -36.11
CA PRO A 336 0.31 52.53 -36.03
C PRO A 336 -0.77 51.50 -36.40
N GLU A 337 -0.33 50.29 -36.76
CA GLU A 337 -1.18 49.20 -37.28
C GLU A 337 -2.37 48.84 -36.36
N TRP A 338 -2.12 48.79 -35.04
CA TRP A 338 -3.13 48.50 -34.02
C TRP A 338 -4.21 49.59 -33.86
N TRP A 339 -4.06 50.76 -34.48
CA TRP A 339 -5.02 51.85 -34.39
C TRP A 339 -6.41 51.48 -34.93
N SER A 340 -6.45 50.60 -35.93
CA SER A 340 -7.69 50.11 -36.52
C SER A 340 -8.51 49.25 -35.53
N GLU A 341 -7.85 48.45 -34.71
CA GLU A 341 -8.47 47.57 -33.70
C GLU A 341 -9.07 48.36 -32.54
N VAL A 342 -8.40 49.44 -32.12
CA VAL A 342 -8.89 50.33 -31.07
C VAL A 342 -10.17 51.03 -31.49
N ARG A 343 -10.21 51.47 -32.75
CA ARG A 343 -11.43 52.05 -33.32
C ARG A 343 -12.56 51.02 -33.35
N ALA A 344 -12.26 49.78 -33.69
CA ALA A 344 -13.24 48.70 -33.63
C ALA A 344 -13.79 48.50 -32.21
N LEU A 345 -12.99 48.66 -31.15
CA LEU A 345 -13.47 48.62 -29.75
C LEU A 345 -14.46 49.73 -29.43
N THR A 346 -14.24 50.95 -29.93
CA THR A 346 -15.19 52.06 -29.75
C THR A 346 -16.46 51.90 -30.60
N LEU A 347 -16.35 51.35 -31.82
CA LEU A 347 -17.48 51.17 -32.74
C LEU A 347 -18.38 49.97 -32.36
N ASN A 348 -17.80 48.88 -31.87
CA ASN A 348 -18.53 47.68 -31.41
C ASN A 348 -19.04 47.80 -29.97
N CYS A 349 -18.92 48.98 -29.35
CA CYS A 349 -19.42 49.24 -28.02
C CYS A 349 -20.96 49.34 -28.02
N SER A 350 -21.64 48.26 -27.59
CA SER A 350 -23.09 48.30 -27.35
C SER A 350 -23.37 48.87 -25.95
N VAL A 351 -23.94 50.08 -25.89
CA VAL A 351 -24.40 50.68 -24.63
C VAL A 351 -25.75 50.09 -24.28
N ALA A 352 -25.76 48.83 -23.83
CA ALA A 352 -27.00 48.16 -23.46
C ALA A 352 -27.58 48.59 -22.10
N ASN A 353 -26.90 49.42 -21.29
CA ASN A 353 -27.38 49.76 -19.93
C ASN A 353 -26.89 51.13 -19.38
N MET A 354 -27.30 52.23 -20.02
CA MET A 354 -27.31 53.57 -19.40
C MET A 354 -28.60 54.30 -19.77
N GLN A 355 -29.74 53.83 -19.24
CA GLN A 355 -31.08 54.32 -19.59
C GLN A 355 -31.55 55.58 -18.87
N ASN A 356 -30.70 56.28 -18.10
CA ASN A 356 -31.09 57.53 -17.41
C ASN A 356 -30.40 58.80 -17.90
N ILE A 357 -29.66 58.75 -19.02
CA ILE A 357 -29.09 59.95 -19.66
C ILE A 357 -29.32 59.88 -21.17
N ILE A 358 -30.58 59.78 -21.59
CA ILE A 358 -30.94 60.02 -22.99
C ILE A 358 -32.11 61.00 -23.01
N GLN A 359 -31.78 62.26 -22.71
CA GLN A 359 -32.46 63.41 -23.30
C GLN A 359 -31.39 64.35 -23.80
N HIS A 360 -30.76 63.97 -24.90
CA HIS A 360 -30.20 64.80 -25.98
C HIS A 360 -29.22 63.93 -26.78
N GLY A 361 -29.41 63.87 -28.09
CA GLY A 361 -28.61 63.06 -29.00
C GLY A 361 -27.13 63.49 -29.04
N ASN A 362 -26.29 62.57 -29.53
CA ASN A 362 -24.84 62.64 -29.82
C ASN A 362 -23.79 62.11 -28.82
N ASP A 363 -24.12 61.58 -27.64
CA ASP A 363 -23.08 61.20 -26.66
C ASP A 363 -22.80 59.69 -26.47
N GLN A 364 -23.34 58.80 -27.32
CA GLN A 364 -23.04 57.36 -27.21
C GLN A 364 -21.56 57.05 -27.51
N ASN A 365 -20.99 57.72 -28.52
CA ASN A 365 -19.56 57.59 -28.84
C ASN A 365 -18.69 58.19 -27.73
N ALA A 366 -19.08 59.31 -27.12
CA ALA A 366 -18.35 59.94 -26.02
C ALA A 366 -18.31 59.03 -24.77
N LEU A 367 -19.43 58.39 -24.41
CA LEU A 367 -19.51 57.43 -23.30
C LEU A 367 -18.68 56.17 -23.56
N CYS A 368 -18.70 55.65 -24.78
CA CYS A 368 -17.88 54.49 -25.17
C CYS A 368 -16.38 54.83 -25.19
N SER A 369 -16.00 56.00 -25.70
CA SER A 369 -14.62 56.49 -25.62
C SER A 369 -14.16 56.62 -24.16
N GLN A 370 -14.99 57.18 -23.27
CA GLN A 370 -14.66 57.27 -21.84
C GLN A 370 -14.49 55.89 -21.18
N ALA A 371 -15.32 54.91 -21.53
CA ALA A 371 -15.21 53.54 -21.02
C ALA A 371 -13.92 52.85 -21.49
N VAL A 372 -13.55 53.02 -22.76
CA VAL A 372 -12.28 52.48 -23.30
C VAL A 372 -11.08 53.17 -22.66
N VAL A 373 -11.09 54.49 -22.51
CA VAL A 373 -10.01 55.23 -21.83
C VAL A 373 -9.86 54.81 -20.36
N HIS A 374 -10.97 54.56 -19.67
CA HIS A 374 -10.93 54.05 -18.30
C HIS A 374 -10.24 52.68 -18.22
N ASP A 375 -10.47 51.81 -19.20
CA ASP A 375 -9.82 50.49 -19.28
C ASP A 375 -8.34 50.59 -19.69
N MET A 376 -8.01 51.54 -20.58
CA MET A 376 -6.62 51.84 -20.95
C MET A 376 -5.82 52.39 -19.77
N TYR A 377 -6.46 53.08 -18.81
CA TYR A 377 -5.78 53.69 -17.67
C TYR A 377 -5.41 52.66 -16.58
N GLY A 378 -4.13 52.26 -16.53
CA GLY A 378 -3.59 51.38 -15.50
C GLY A 378 -2.84 52.13 -14.39
N SER A 379 -2.76 51.54 -13.18
CA SER A 379 -1.95 52.05 -12.06
C SER A 379 -0.46 52.23 -12.39
N ASN A 380 0.04 51.50 -13.38
CA ASN A 380 1.46 51.50 -13.75
C ASN A 380 1.79 52.59 -14.80
N ILE A 381 0.78 53.22 -15.41
CA ILE A 381 0.97 54.23 -16.45
C ILE A 381 1.73 55.47 -15.99
N PRO A 382 1.42 56.06 -14.81
CA PRO A 382 2.20 57.19 -14.28
C PRO A 382 3.71 56.91 -14.18
N TYR A 383 4.09 55.67 -13.91
CA TYR A 383 5.49 55.28 -13.84
C TYR A 383 6.17 55.22 -15.22
N VAL A 384 5.42 54.93 -16.29
CA VAL A 384 5.90 55.03 -17.68
C VAL A 384 6.15 56.49 -18.07
N ILE A 385 5.27 57.40 -17.65
CA ILE A 385 5.49 58.85 -17.85
C ILE A 385 6.79 59.26 -17.16
N ASP A 386 6.95 58.92 -15.87
CA ASP A 386 8.17 59.23 -15.12
C ASP A 386 9.43 58.60 -15.73
N ALA A 387 9.31 57.45 -16.41
CA ALA A 387 10.43 56.83 -17.13
C ALA A 387 10.90 57.69 -18.31
N VAL A 388 9.96 58.27 -19.09
CA VAL A 388 10.29 59.20 -20.17
C VAL A 388 10.89 60.50 -19.62
N TYR A 389 10.29 61.06 -18.56
CA TYR A 389 10.84 62.25 -17.90
C TYR A 389 12.24 62.02 -17.33
N SER A 390 12.55 60.80 -16.86
CA SER A 390 13.89 60.45 -16.40
C SER A 390 14.93 60.58 -17.52
N VAL A 391 14.59 60.19 -18.76
CA VAL A 391 15.46 60.42 -19.93
C VAL A 391 15.61 61.90 -20.23
N ALA A 392 14.49 62.65 -20.22
CA ALA A 392 14.52 64.08 -20.52
C ALA A 392 15.35 64.87 -19.49
N HIS A 393 15.21 64.57 -18.20
CA HIS A 393 16.04 65.18 -17.15
C HIS A 393 17.51 64.77 -17.24
N ALA A 394 17.82 63.53 -17.63
CA ALA A 394 19.19 63.12 -17.89
C ALA A 394 19.82 63.91 -19.07
N LEU A 395 19.04 64.21 -20.11
CA LEU A 395 19.48 65.05 -21.22
C LEU A 395 19.61 66.52 -20.81
N ASP A 396 18.75 67.01 -19.93
CA ASP A 396 18.84 68.36 -19.38
C ASP A 396 20.10 68.54 -18.50
N VAL A 397 20.45 67.52 -17.71
CA VAL A 397 21.74 67.48 -16.98
C VAL A 397 22.92 67.58 -17.95
N LEU A 398 22.88 66.85 -19.06
CA LEU A 398 23.93 66.93 -20.10
C LEU A 398 23.97 68.31 -20.78
N ALA A 399 22.81 68.89 -21.11
CA ALA A 399 22.71 70.20 -21.75
C ALA A 399 23.26 71.32 -20.84
N LYS A 400 23.03 71.22 -19.52
CA LYS A 400 23.60 72.10 -18.50
C LYS A 400 25.11 71.91 -18.33
N GLU A 401 25.61 70.67 -18.34
CA GLU A 401 27.06 70.38 -18.27
C GLU A 401 27.84 70.92 -19.49
N THR A 402 27.18 71.04 -20.64
CA THR A 402 27.81 71.42 -21.92
C THR A 402 27.65 72.91 -22.26
N ASN A 403 27.08 73.75 -21.38
CA ASN A 403 26.88 75.20 -21.59
C ASN A 403 26.18 75.55 -22.93
N MET A 404 25.14 74.81 -23.33
CA MET A 404 24.37 75.06 -24.57
C MET A 404 23.39 76.25 -24.48
N THR A 405 23.68 77.27 -23.66
CA THR A 405 22.83 78.46 -23.50
C THR A 405 23.29 79.69 -24.28
N ASP A 406 24.37 79.61 -25.08
CA ASP A 406 24.80 80.75 -25.88
C ASP A 406 24.13 80.76 -27.26
N ASN A 407 23.36 81.82 -27.50
CA ASN A 407 22.66 82.10 -28.74
C ASN A 407 23.67 82.32 -29.87
N HIS A 408 23.46 81.66 -31.03
CA HIS A 408 24.22 81.81 -32.29
C HIS A 408 25.38 80.83 -32.55
N CYS A 409 25.11 79.53 -32.51
CA CYS A 409 25.59 78.57 -33.52
C CYS A 409 24.93 77.21 -33.23
N ARG A 410 24.50 76.48 -34.26
CA ARG A 410 24.13 75.06 -34.13
C ARG A 410 25.41 74.20 -34.22
N PRO A 411 26.02 73.71 -33.13
CA PRO A 411 26.69 72.43 -33.19
C PRO A 411 25.61 71.37 -32.93
N LYS A 412 25.21 70.63 -33.97
CA LYS A 412 24.48 69.37 -33.79
C LYS A 412 25.28 68.54 -32.78
N ALA A 413 24.77 68.44 -31.57
CA ALA A 413 25.45 67.79 -30.47
C ALA A 413 25.75 66.35 -30.88
N ASN A 414 27.02 65.99 -30.88
CA ASN A 414 27.42 64.59 -30.93
C ASN A 414 27.13 64.03 -29.53
N ILE A 415 25.84 63.81 -29.21
CA ILE A 415 25.42 63.26 -27.93
C ILE A 415 26.09 61.89 -27.84
N ASN A 416 27.08 61.77 -26.97
CA ASN A 416 27.80 60.52 -26.79
C ASN A 416 26.83 59.51 -26.17
N LEU A 417 26.26 58.65 -27.02
CA LEU A 417 25.35 57.57 -26.61
C LEU A 417 25.95 56.67 -25.52
N CYS A 418 27.28 56.65 -25.39
CA CYS A 418 28.00 55.84 -24.42
C CYS A 418 27.99 56.42 -22.98
N ASP A 419 27.41 57.61 -22.70
CA ASP A 419 27.38 58.25 -21.36
C ASP A 419 26.00 58.22 -20.65
N MET A 420 24.96 57.65 -21.27
CA MET A 420 23.57 57.76 -20.75
C MET A 420 23.37 57.13 -19.36
N GLN A 421 24.08 56.03 -19.07
CA GLN A 421 24.01 55.31 -17.80
C GLN A 421 24.48 56.20 -16.61
N ARG A 422 25.52 57.00 -16.83
CA ARG A 422 26.03 57.97 -15.84
C ARG A 422 25.06 59.13 -15.62
N LEU A 423 24.30 59.52 -16.64
CA LEU A 423 23.36 60.64 -16.57
C LEU A 423 22.07 60.24 -15.85
N ILE A 424 21.51 59.07 -16.17
CA ILE A 424 20.28 58.57 -15.54
C ILE A 424 20.48 58.36 -14.04
N SER A 425 21.63 57.87 -13.60
CA SER A 425 21.90 57.66 -12.16
C SER A 425 21.94 58.95 -11.33
N ARG A 426 22.01 60.13 -11.96
CA ARG A 426 22.08 61.44 -11.31
C ARG A 426 20.77 62.24 -11.35
N VAL A 427 19.71 61.69 -11.95
CA VAL A 427 18.44 62.42 -12.04
C VAL A 427 17.78 62.51 -10.67
N ASN A 428 17.21 63.68 -10.39
CA ASN A 428 16.42 63.95 -9.19
C ASN A 428 15.38 65.00 -9.56
N PHE A 429 14.14 64.59 -9.73
CA PHE A 429 13.05 65.47 -10.11
C PHE A 429 11.73 65.02 -9.47
N LEU A 430 10.81 65.98 -9.34
CA LEU A 430 9.45 65.71 -8.89
C LEU A 430 8.61 65.25 -10.09
N GLY A 431 8.43 63.94 -10.22
CA GLY A 431 7.57 63.33 -11.23
C GLY A 431 6.11 63.24 -10.78
N LEU A 432 5.28 62.62 -11.64
CA LEU A 432 3.86 62.41 -11.38
C LEU A 432 3.63 61.50 -10.17
N THR A 433 4.54 60.55 -9.94
CA THR A 433 4.45 59.59 -8.83
C THR A 433 5.24 59.99 -7.57
N GLY A 434 5.64 61.27 -7.49
CA GLY A 434 6.48 61.82 -6.41
C GLY A 434 7.95 61.94 -6.83
N ASN A 435 8.85 62.05 -5.85
CA ASN A 435 10.27 62.24 -6.16
C ASN A 435 10.85 60.99 -6.87
N VAL A 436 11.55 61.19 -8.00
CA VAL A 436 12.15 60.12 -8.80
C VAL A 436 13.67 60.19 -8.65
N THR A 437 14.24 59.16 -8.04
CA THR A 437 15.69 58.96 -7.82
C THR A 437 15.99 57.48 -7.86
N PHE A 438 17.17 57.10 -8.36
CA PHE A 438 17.61 55.71 -8.45
C PHE A 438 18.73 55.39 -7.45
N ASN A 439 18.71 54.18 -6.89
CA ASN A 439 19.80 53.67 -6.05
C ASN A 439 20.94 53.08 -6.91
N GLU A 440 21.92 52.44 -6.27
CA GLU A 440 23.08 51.82 -6.94
C GLU A 440 22.71 50.68 -7.93
N PHE A 441 21.53 50.08 -7.77
CA PHE A 441 21.00 49.01 -8.63
C PHE A 441 20.04 49.53 -9.71
N GLY A 442 19.80 50.84 -9.77
CA GLY A 442 18.85 51.44 -10.72
C GLY A 442 17.40 51.44 -10.23
N ASP A 443 17.14 51.20 -8.95
CA ASP A 443 15.79 51.09 -8.39
C ASP A 443 15.34 52.35 -7.68
N ARG A 444 14.03 52.59 -7.72
CA ARG A 444 13.41 53.62 -6.90
C ARG A 444 13.48 53.28 -5.40
N GLY A 445 13.86 54.25 -4.58
CA GLY A 445 13.97 54.11 -3.12
C GLY A 445 12.67 54.27 -2.30
N SER A 446 11.53 54.50 -2.94
CA SER A 446 10.22 54.64 -2.26
C SER A 446 9.11 53.89 -2.99
N ALA A 447 8.11 53.44 -2.22
CA ALA A 447 6.98 52.68 -2.73
C ALA A 447 5.67 53.14 -2.09
N ILE A 448 4.61 53.22 -2.88
CA ILE A 448 3.25 53.50 -2.42
C ILE A 448 2.31 52.54 -3.12
N TYR A 449 1.62 51.71 -2.34
CA TYR A 449 0.62 50.77 -2.83
C TYR A 449 -0.75 51.12 -2.26
N ASP A 450 -1.77 51.06 -3.12
CA ASP A 450 -3.16 51.05 -2.70
C ASP A 450 -3.60 49.61 -2.43
N ILE A 451 -4.26 49.42 -1.29
CA ILE A 451 -4.81 48.14 -0.88
C ILE A 451 -6.29 48.15 -1.24
N VAL A 452 -6.70 47.20 -2.08
CA VAL A 452 -8.08 47.05 -2.54
C VAL A 452 -8.73 45.83 -1.93
N ASN A 453 -10.04 45.92 -1.67
CA ASN A 453 -10.87 44.81 -1.22
C ASN A 453 -12.03 44.61 -2.22
N PHE A 454 -12.24 43.36 -2.60
CA PHE A 454 -13.23 42.97 -3.60
C PHE A 454 -14.57 42.73 -2.94
N ARG A 455 -15.63 43.40 -3.42
CA ARG A 455 -16.97 43.31 -2.85
C ARG A 455 -18.01 43.13 -3.94
N GLN A 456 -19.05 42.36 -3.64
CA GLN A 456 -20.21 42.23 -4.51
C GLN A 456 -21.12 43.46 -4.39
N GLY A 457 -21.32 44.18 -5.48
CA GLY A 457 -22.32 45.25 -5.59
C GLY A 457 -23.67 44.71 -6.04
N GLN A 458 -24.76 45.25 -5.49
CA GLN A 458 -26.11 45.02 -6.02
C GLN A 458 -26.42 46.09 -7.08
N GLU A 459 -26.56 45.67 -8.34
CA GLU A 459 -27.13 46.47 -9.43
C GLU A 459 -28.31 45.70 -10.05
N ALA A 460 -29.21 46.41 -10.72
CA ALA A 460 -30.49 45.89 -11.22
C ALA A 460 -30.37 44.74 -12.24
N ASP A 461 -29.17 44.45 -12.78
CA ASP A 461 -28.90 43.45 -13.81
C ASP A 461 -27.93 42.34 -13.35
N GLY A 462 -27.85 42.10 -12.04
CA GLY A 462 -27.11 40.97 -11.46
C GLY A 462 -25.93 41.36 -10.57
N LYS A 463 -25.33 40.34 -9.96
CA LYS A 463 -24.33 40.50 -8.91
C LYS A 463 -22.93 40.71 -9.51
N ARG A 464 -22.45 41.95 -9.59
CA ARG A 464 -21.11 42.30 -10.10
C ARG A 464 -20.09 42.52 -8.97
N LEU A 465 -18.84 42.11 -9.18
CA LEU A 465 -17.73 42.42 -8.27
C LEU A 465 -17.20 43.84 -8.54
N LYS A 466 -17.00 44.64 -7.49
CA LYS A 466 -16.36 45.95 -7.55
C LYS A 466 -15.15 45.99 -6.63
N GLN A 467 -14.12 46.73 -7.04
CA GLN A 467 -12.94 47.01 -6.22
C GLN A 467 -13.14 48.27 -5.40
N PHE A 468 -12.77 48.22 -4.13
CA PHE A 468 -12.77 49.38 -3.23
C PHE A 468 -11.41 49.55 -2.60
N VAL A 469 -10.82 50.74 -2.71
CA VAL A 469 -9.58 51.08 -2.00
C VAL A 469 -9.91 51.19 -0.50
N VAL A 470 -9.29 50.34 0.32
CA VAL A 470 -9.53 50.25 1.78
C VAL A 470 -8.36 50.74 2.60
N GLY A 471 -7.17 50.83 2.01
CA GLY A 471 -5.96 51.25 2.70
C GLY A 471 -4.85 51.66 1.75
N THR A 472 -3.76 52.13 2.34
CA THR A 472 -2.53 52.49 1.62
C THR A 472 -1.35 52.01 2.42
N TRP A 473 -0.37 51.45 1.73
CA TRP A 473 0.93 51.09 2.30
C TRP A 473 2.01 51.98 1.69
N LYS A 474 2.87 52.54 2.55
CA LYS A 474 3.95 53.46 2.14
C LYS A 474 5.28 52.98 2.69
N ALA A 475 6.32 53.04 1.87
CA ALA A 475 7.70 52.84 2.29
C ALA A 475 8.58 54.00 1.81
N ASN A 476 9.40 54.52 2.72
CA ASN A 476 10.46 55.48 2.44
C ASN A 476 11.73 55.01 3.16
N GLY A 477 12.70 54.49 2.41
CA GLY A 477 13.85 53.80 2.97
C GLY A 477 13.41 52.60 3.83
N ASN A 478 13.86 52.55 5.09
CA ASN A 478 13.56 51.46 6.01
C ASN A 478 12.23 51.63 6.79
N SER A 479 11.57 52.78 6.69
CA SER A 479 10.31 53.02 7.40
C SER A 479 9.12 52.61 6.55
N THR A 480 8.33 51.64 7.04
CA THR A 480 7.07 51.21 6.42
C THR A 480 5.88 51.73 7.24
N ARG A 481 4.77 52.02 6.56
CA ARG A 481 3.53 52.46 7.21
C ARG A 481 2.32 51.86 6.50
N LEU A 482 1.60 51.00 7.19
CA LEU A 482 0.31 50.46 6.78
C LEU A 482 -0.83 51.31 7.37
N LEU A 483 -1.74 51.80 6.53
CA LEU A 483 -2.89 52.60 6.94
C LEU A 483 -4.18 52.07 6.31
N PHE A 484 -5.20 51.83 7.13
CA PHE A 484 -6.55 51.54 6.65
C PHE A 484 -7.43 52.77 6.80
N HIS A 485 -8.10 53.16 5.71
CA HIS A 485 -9.02 54.31 5.66
C HIS A 485 -10.49 53.87 5.83
N GLY A 486 -10.75 52.57 5.90
CA GLY A 486 -12.08 51.99 6.14
C GLY A 486 -11.99 50.54 6.64
N LYS A 487 -13.12 50.00 7.11
CA LYS A 487 -13.21 48.59 7.53
C LYS A 487 -13.22 47.67 6.30
N MET A 488 -12.42 46.60 6.35
CA MET A 488 -12.50 45.50 5.38
C MET A 488 -13.81 44.74 5.56
N HIS A 489 -14.36 44.25 4.45
CA HIS A 489 -15.58 43.47 4.49
C HIS A 489 -15.24 41.97 4.53
N TRP A 490 -15.76 41.28 5.54
CA TRP A 490 -15.65 39.84 5.74
C TRP A 490 -17.06 39.25 5.85
N LYS A 491 -17.32 38.09 5.25
CA LYS A 491 -18.65 37.43 5.30
C LYS A 491 -18.90 36.62 6.58
N SER A 492 -17.89 36.51 7.45
CA SER A 492 -18.07 35.92 8.78
C SER A 492 -19.22 36.60 9.53
N SER A 493 -20.01 35.82 10.27
CA SER A 493 -21.19 36.30 11.03
C SER A 493 -20.88 37.47 11.97
N ASN A 494 -19.61 37.60 12.37
CA ASN A 494 -19.14 38.61 13.32
C ASN A 494 -18.32 39.72 12.62
N GLY A 495 -18.20 39.69 11.29
CA GLY A 495 -17.35 40.60 10.51
C GLY A 495 -15.85 40.46 10.80
N ALA A 496 -15.41 39.34 11.40
CA ALA A 496 -14.02 39.06 11.71
C ALA A 496 -13.30 38.38 10.53
N PRO A 497 -11.98 38.61 10.35
CA PRO A 497 -11.19 37.90 9.35
C PRO A 497 -11.15 36.39 9.67
N PRO A 498 -11.04 35.51 8.64
CA PRO A 498 -10.90 34.08 8.87
C PRO A 498 -9.57 33.78 9.55
N LYS A 499 -9.55 32.78 10.45
CA LYS A 499 -8.32 32.29 11.07
C LYS A 499 -7.61 31.30 10.15
N SER A 500 -6.32 31.53 9.91
CA SER A 500 -5.45 30.65 9.11
C SER A 500 -4.30 30.22 10.01
N GLU A 501 -4.51 29.16 10.78
CA GLU A 501 -3.63 28.66 11.84
C GLU A 501 -3.41 27.15 11.66
N CYS A 502 -2.24 26.63 12.04
CA CYS A 502 -1.99 25.19 12.07
C CYS A 502 -2.83 24.52 13.18
N LEU A 503 -3.17 23.24 12.99
CA LEU A 503 -4.01 22.46 13.91
C LEU A 503 -3.52 22.55 15.37
N ASP A 504 -4.47 22.75 16.29
CA ASP A 504 -4.21 22.87 17.72
C ASP A 504 -3.57 21.60 18.34
N GLN A 505 -2.79 21.86 19.38
CA GLN A 505 -2.15 20.93 20.34
C GLN A 505 -2.47 19.43 20.18
N CYS A 506 -1.45 18.62 19.88
CA CYS A 506 -1.59 17.17 19.78
C CYS A 506 -2.07 16.54 21.09
N SER A 507 -3.08 15.68 21.01
CA SER A 507 -3.59 14.91 22.15
C SER A 507 -2.55 13.90 22.66
N GLY A 508 -2.64 13.54 23.94
CA GLY A 508 -1.84 12.45 24.50
C GLY A 508 -1.96 11.16 23.65
N GLY A 509 -0.87 10.39 23.59
CA GLY A 509 -0.74 9.21 22.72
C GLY A 509 -0.18 9.48 21.32
N THR A 510 -0.10 10.76 20.95
CA THR A 510 0.43 11.21 19.65
C THR A 510 1.64 12.10 19.84
N ARG A 511 2.57 12.08 18.89
CA ARG A 511 3.72 12.98 18.81
C ARG A 511 3.57 13.93 17.63
N LYS A 512 4.23 15.07 17.71
CA LYS A 512 4.35 16.00 16.58
C LYS A 512 5.25 15.38 15.50
N ALA A 513 4.76 15.34 14.27
CA ALA A 513 5.55 15.08 13.07
C ALA A 513 5.56 16.36 12.24
N ILE A 514 6.72 17.00 12.11
CA ILE A 514 6.88 18.27 11.39
C ILE A 514 6.56 18.04 9.91
N THR A 515 5.56 18.75 9.39
CA THR A 515 5.21 18.77 7.97
C THR A 515 5.71 20.04 7.28
N SER A 516 5.73 21.16 8.01
CA SER A 516 6.30 22.44 7.57
C SER A 516 6.93 23.16 8.77
N PRO A 517 7.74 24.22 8.57
CA PRO A 517 8.43 24.91 9.68
C PRO A 517 7.53 25.38 10.82
N CYS A 518 6.22 25.62 10.59
CA CYS A 518 5.27 26.03 11.64
C CYS A 518 4.08 25.10 11.79
N CYS A 519 4.10 23.93 11.16
CA CYS A 519 3.01 22.99 11.31
C CYS A 519 3.51 21.56 11.46
N TRP A 520 2.81 20.86 12.34
CA TRP A 520 3.04 19.47 12.62
C TRP A 520 1.73 18.72 12.47
N GLN A 521 1.83 17.47 12.05
CA GLN A 521 0.75 16.52 12.14
C GLN A 521 0.91 15.70 13.42
N CYS A 522 -0.19 15.42 14.10
CA CYS A 522 -0.19 14.52 15.24
C CYS A 522 -0.19 13.08 14.73
N VAL A 523 0.92 12.38 14.93
CA VAL A 523 1.08 10.96 14.55
C VAL A 523 1.14 10.10 15.81
N PRO A 524 0.54 8.90 15.82
CA PRO A 524 0.56 8.05 17.00
C PRO A 524 1.99 7.59 17.32
N CYS A 525 2.33 7.53 18.61
CA CYS A 525 3.65 7.10 19.07
C CYS A 525 3.99 5.67 18.61
N PRO A 526 5.23 5.32 18.25
CA PRO A 526 5.61 3.95 17.89
C PRO A 526 5.21 2.90 18.94
N GLY A 527 5.08 1.63 18.53
CA GLY A 527 4.88 0.50 19.46
C GLY A 527 5.93 0.53 20.58
N GLY A 528 5.51 0.23 21.82
CA GLY A 528 6.40 0.21 22.97
C GLY A 528 6.72 1.60 23.56
N THR A 529 6.19 2.67 22.96
CA THR A 529 6.38 4.04 23.44
C THR A 529 5.07 4.75 23.78
N ILE A 530 5.10 5.64 24.77
CA ILE A 530 3.96 6.44 25.22
C ILE A 530 4.23 7.93 25.08
N ASN A 531 3.16 8.72 24.94
CA ASN A 531 3.24 10.16 25.15
C ASN A 531 2.09 10.64 26.06
N PRO A 532 2.34 10.78 27.38
CA PRO A 532 1.31 11.22 28.31
C PRO A 532 1.04 12.73 28.25
N ILE A 533 1.96 13.54 27.70
CA ILE A 533 1.89 15.00 27.73
C ILE A 533 1.36 15.52 26.39
N PRO A 534 0.17 16.17 26.34
CA PRO A 534 -0.33 16.79 25.13
C PRO A 534 0.66 17.81 24.56
N GLY A 535 0.96 17.72 23.27
CA GLY A 535 1.87 18.63 22.58
C GLY A 535 3.37 18.34 22.70
N SER A 536 3.78 17.25 23.36
CA SER A 536 5.19 16.80 23.36
C SER A 536 5.61 16.27 21.99
N GLU A 537 6.88 16.50 21.61
CA GLU A 537 7.49 16.05 20.35
C GLU A 537 8.02 14.62 20.43
N ASN A 538 8.40 14.17 21.62
CA ASN A 538 9.08 12.89 21.83
C ASN A 538 8.18 11.90 22.58
N CYS A 539 8.23 10.64 22.14
CA CYS A 539 7.61 9.51 22.85
C CYS A 539 8.64 8.89 23.81
N ILE A 540 8.17 8.35 24.92
CA ILE A 540 8.97 7.74 25.99
C ILE A 540 8.83 6.22 25.89
N GLU A 541 9.93 5.47 25.97
CA GLU A 541 9.91 4.00 25.95
C GLU A 541 9.38 3.40 27.27
N CYS A 542 8.54 2.37 27.17
CA CYS A 542 8.07 1.61 28.32
C CYS A 542 9.15 0.62 28.82
N PRO A 543 9.19 0.32 30.14
CA PRO A 543 10.05 -0.74 30.69
C PRO A 543 9.74 -2.11 30.08
N LYS A 544 10.75 -3.01 30.03
CA LYS A 544 10.66 -4.33 29.35
C LYS A 544 9.53 -5.25 29.83
N GLU A 545 9.05 -5.10 31.07
CA GLU A 545 7.96 -5.90 31.65
C GLU A 545 6.56 -5.30 31.41
N LYS A 546 6.49 -4.14 30.74
CA LYS A 546 5.26 -3.41 30.45
C LYS A 546 5.07 -3.24 28.96
N ARG A 547 3.82 -3.10 28.54
CA ARG A 547 3.39 -2.75 27.19
C ARG A 547 2.60 -1.44 27.21
N THR A 548 2.40 -0.83 26.05
CA THR A 548 1.58 0.38 25.94
C THR A 548 0.08 0.02 26.00
N ASN A 549 -0.73 0.92 26.56
CA ASN A 549 -2.19 0.82 26.42
C ASN A 549 -2.63 1.18 24.98
N GLU A 550 -3.89 0.89 24.61
CA GLU A 550 -4.40 1.19 23.26
C GLU A 550 -4.29 2.67 22.89
N ALA A 551 -4.50 3.56 23.88
CA ALA A 551 -4.38 5.00 23.72
C ALA A 551 -2.92 5.51 23.65
N ARG A 552 -1.91 4.65 23.89
CA ARG A 552 -0.47 4.99 23.94
C ARG A 552 -0.13 6.13 24.93
N THR A 553 -0.91 6.24 26.00
CA THR A 553 -0.74 7.25 27.06
C THR A 553 -0.03 6.69 28.29
N GLU A 554 -0.12 5.38 28.55
CA GLU A 554 0.41 4.77 29.77
C GLU A 554 1.03 3.39 29.51
N CYS A 555 1.96 2.98 30.38
CA CYS A 555 2.56 1.65 30.35
C CYS A 555 1.81 0.70 31.30
N VAL A 556 1.20 -0.35 30.75
CA VAL A 556 0.44 -1.39 31.45
C VAL A 556 1.24 -2.70 31.53
N ASP A 557 1.02 -3.53 32.55
CA ASP A 557 1.79 -4.76 32.74
C ASP A 557 1.49 -5.83 31.67
N LEU A 558 2.49 -6.63 31.30
CA LEU A 558 2.35 -7.72 30.32
C LEU A 558 1.51 -8.88 30.90
N PRO A 559 0.63 -9.52 30.10
CA PRO A 559 -0.12 -10.69 30.53
C PRO A 559 0.75 -11.95 30.65
N PHE A 560 0.47 -12.81 31.63
CA PHE A 560 1.08 -14.13 31.79
C PHE A 560 0.27 -15.20 31.02
N ILE A 561 0.91 -15.92 30.09
CA ILE A 561 0.23 -16.92 29.22
C ILE A 561 0.57 -18.38 29.61
N ASN A 562 1.09 -18.62 30.82
CA ASN A 562 1.35 -19.98 31.29
C ASN A 562 0.09 -20.88 31.21
N MET A 563 0.26 -22.12 30.75
CA MET A 563 -0.83 -23.11 30.70
C MET A 563 -1.28 -23.43 32.12
N LYS A 564 -2.46 -22.93 32.50
CA LYS A 564 -3.09 -23.22 33.79
C LYS A 564 -3.93 -24.50 33.67
N TYR A 565 -4.13 -25.21 34.78
CA TYR A 565 -5.04 -26.36 34.84
C TYR A 565 -6.48 -26.01 34.40
N SER A 566 -6.89 -24.75 34.57
CA SER A 566 -8.20 -24.23 34.15
C SER A 566 -8.28 -23.83 32.67
N SER A 567 -7.16 -23.86 31.93
CA SER A 567 -7.13 -23.57 30.49
C SER A 567 -7.69 -24.75 29.69
N SER A 568 -8.16 -24.49 28.46
CA SER A 568 -8.71 -25.53 27.59
C SER A 568 -7.71 -26.67 27.32
N GLY A 569 -6.44 -26.34 27.06
CA GLY A 569 -5.36 -27.32 26.90
C GLY A 569 -5.06 -28.08 28.19
N GLY A 570 -5.06 -27.40 29.34
CA GLY A 570 -4.88 -28.03 30.65
C GLY A 570 -5.97 -29.05 30.97
N MET A 571 -7.23 -28.72 30.67
CA MET A 571 -8.37 -29.63 30.85
C MET A 571 -8.26 -30.89 29.98
N VAL A 572 -7.82 -30.77 28.72
CA VAL A 572 -7.60 -31.94 27.84
C VAL A 572 -6.55 -32.87 28.45
N ILE A 573 -5.42 -32.32 28.91
CA ILE A 573 -4.34 -33.10 29.53
C ILE A 573 -4.84 -33.82 30.81
N LEU A 574 -5.62 -33.14 31.64
CA LEU A 574 -6.20 -33.73 32.86
C LEU A 574 -7.14 -34.90 32.55
N VAL A 575 -7.97 -34.79 31.51
CA VAL A 575 -8.86 -35.88 31.09
C VAL A 575 -8.05 -37.11 30.66
N PHE A 576 -6.99 -36.92 29.85
CA PHE A 576 -6.11 -38.04 29.46
C PHE A 576 -5.38 -38.68 30.64
N ILE A 577 -4.90 -37.88 31.60
CA ILE A 577 -4.28 -38.39 32.84
C ILE A 577 -5.31 -39.20 33.63
N ALA A 578 -6.54 -38.69 33.81
CA ALA A 578 -7.59 -39.37 34.54
C ALA A 578 -7.97 -40.71 33.87
N LEU A 579 -8.16 -40.73 32.55
CA LEU A 579 -8.41 -41.96 31.79
C LEU A 579 -7.24 -42.95 31.90
N GLY A 580 -6.00 -42.45 31.84
CA GLY A 580 -4.80 -43.27 32.02
C GLY A 580 -4.70 -43.90 33.41
N ILE A 581 -5.01 -43.14 34.47
CA ILE A 581 -5.03 -43.65 35.86
C ILE A 581 -6.13 -44.70 36.01
N VAL A 582 -7.34 -44.42 35.53
CA VAL A 582 -8.46 -45.37 35.55
C VAL A 582 -8.09 -46.66 34.81
N GLY A 583 -7.53 -46.56 33.61
CA GLY A 583 -7.09 -47.73 32.83
C GLY A 583 -5.98 -48.53 33.51
N THR A 584 -5.03 -47.85 34.18
CA THR A 584 -3.94 -48.49 34.91
C THR A 584 -4.47 -49.21 36.16
N LEU A 585 -5.37 -48.59 36.92
CA LEU A 585 -6.01 -49.19 38.09
C LEU A 585 -6.90 -50.37 37.71
N PHE A 586 -7.64 -50.27 36.61
CA PHE A 586 -8.44 -51.37 36.06
C PHE A 586 -7.56 -52.56 35.65
N SER A 587 -6.45 -52.30 34.95
CA SER A 587 -5.48 -53.32 34.56
C SER A 587 -4.84 -53.99 35.78
N PHE A 588 -4.49 -53.20 36.81
CA PHE A 588 -4.00 -53.70 38.08
C PHE A 588 -5.04 -54.61 38.78
N ALA A 589 -6.31 -54.18 38.84
CA ALA A 589 -7.39 -54.97 39.41
C ALA A 589 -7.62 -56.30 38.68
N ILE A 590 -7.58 -56.31 37.34
CA ILE A 590 -7.64 -57.55 36.53
C ILE A 590 -6.46 -58.45 36.84
N PHE A 591 -5.24 -57.88 36.92
CA PHE A 591 -4.02 -58.64 37.21
C PHE A 591 -4.09 -59.32 38.59
N CYS A 592 -4.60 -58.62 39.60
CA CYS A 592 -4.87 -59.17 40.92
C CYS A 592 -5.99 -60.22 40.90
N ARG A 593 -7.09 -60.01 40.17
CA ARG A 593 -8.24 -60.93 40.10
C ARG A 593 -7.89 -62.27 39.45
N PHE A 594 -7.08 -62.24 38.39
CA PHE A 594 -6.65 -63.41 37.62
C PHE A 594 -5.23 -63.85 37.94
N TRP A 595 -4.73 -63.47 39.12
CA TRP A 595 -3.35 -63.71 39.54
C TRP A 595 -2.89 -65.14 39.29
N ASN A 596 -3.73 -66.13 39.59
CA ASN A 596 -3.41 -67.56 39.50
C ASN A 596 -3.57 -68.23 38.14
N THR A 597 -3.99 -67.51 37.11
CA THR A 597 -4.13 -68.06 35.74
C THR A 597 -2.77 -68.39 35.12
N ALA A 598 -2.76 -69.40 34.23
CA ALA A 598 -1.54 -69.86 33.57
C ALA A 598 -0.86 -68.76 32.72
N ILE A 599 -1.66 -67.91 32.09
CA ILE A 599 -1.20 -66.79 31.26
C ILE A 599 -0.43 -65.75 32.09
N VAL A 600 -0.97 -65.36 33.25
CA VAL A 600 -0.35 -64.39 34.16
C VAL A 600 0.91 -64.96 34.83
N LYS A 601 0.93 -66.26 35.15
CA LYS A 601 2.14 -66.96 35.65
C LYS A 601 3.28 -66.97 34.61
N ALA A 602 2.96 -67.24 33.34
CA ALA A 602 3.93 -67.29 32.26
C ALA A 602 4.58 -65.91 31.97
N SER A 603 3.84 -64.82 32.16
CA SER A 603 4.28 -63.44 31.85
C SER A 603 5.11 -62.73 32.93
N ASN A 604 5.55 -63.43 33.98
CA ASN A 604 6.27 -62.88 35.14
C ASN A 604 5.50 -61.77 35.90
N ARG A 605 4.87 -62.17 37.00
CA ARG A 605 3.94 -61.34 37.77
C ARG A 605 4.58 -60.09 38.37
N GLU A 606 5.72 -60.25 39.03
CA GLU A 606 6.42 -59.17 39.74
C GLU A 606 6.88 -58.06 38.80
N LEU A 607 7.37 -58.44 37.62
CA LEU A 607 7.84 -57.51 36.59
C LEU A 607 6.69 -56.69 35.99
N SER A 608 5.55 -57.35 35.74
CA SER A 608 4.38 -56.69 35.16
C SER A 608 3.73 -55.71 36.15
N LEU A 609 3.73 -56.01 37.45
CA LEU A 609 3.27 -55.08 38.49
C LEU A 609 4.19 -53.89 38.68
N ALA A 610 5.51 -54.11 38.67
CA ALA A 610 6.49 -53.02 38.74
C ALA A 610 6.29 -52.02 37.59
N LEU A 611 6.01 -52.52 36.36
CA LEU A 611 5.69 -51.66 35.21
C LEU A 611 4.40 -50.86 35.41
N LEU A 612 3.34 -51.42 36.01
CA LEU A 612 2.11 -50.69 36.32
C LEU A 612 2.35 -49.55 37.34
N VAL A 613 3.17 -49.78 38.36
CA VAL A 613 3.56 -48.75 39.34
C VAL A 613 4.36 -47.62 38.67
N ILE A 614 5.25 -47.96 37.73
CA ILE A 614 6.02 -46.98 36.97
C ILE A 614 5.11 -46.14 36.05
N ILE A 615 4.13 -46.76 35.39
CA ILE A 615 3.14 -46.04 34.57
C ILE A 615 2.35 -45.05 35.43
N LEU A 616 1.93 -45.43 36.64
CA LEU A 616 1.25 -44.52 37.57
C LEU A 616 2.15 -43.34 37.99
N SER A 617 3.45 -43.59 38.21
CA SER A 617 4.45 -42.54 38.50
C SER A 617 4.60 -41.56 37.32
N LEU A 618 4.62 -42.05 36.08
CA LEU A 618 4.68 -41.20 34.88
C LEU A 618 3.43 -40.32 34.71
N LEU A 619 2.25 -40.88 34.99
CA LEU A 619 0.98 -40.13 34.96
C LEU A 619 0.93 -39.05 36.05
N SER A 620 1.47 -39.35 37.24
CA SER A 620 1.59 -38.38 38.34
C SER A 620 2.55 -37.24 38.00
N LEU A 621 3.66 -37.56 37.33
CA LEU A 621 4.61 -36.55 36.84
C LEU A 621 3.96 -35.62 35.80
N ALA A 622 3.13 -36.15 34.89
CA ALA A 622 2.39 -35.35 33.92
C ALA A 622 1.43 -34.35 34.60
N PHE A 623 0.81 -34.74 35.72
CA PHE A 623 -0.05 -33.86 36.51
C PHE A 623 0.72 -32.70 37.16
N ILE A 624 1.88 -32.97 37.77
CA ILE A 624 2.71 -31.94 38.43
C ILE A 624 3.20 -30.88 37.43
N ASN A 625 3.46 -31.25 36.18
CA ASN A 625 3.88 -30.33 35.11
C ASN A 625 2.81 -29.31 34.69
N LEU A 626 1.56 -29.46 35.16
CA LEU A 626 0.46 -28.54 34.84
C LEU A 626 0.36 -27.36 35.83
N PHE A 627 1.11 -27.40 36.93
CA PHE A 627 1.24 -26.28 37.86
C PHE A 627 2.24 -25.26 37.33
N GLU A 628 2.10 -24.02 37.79
CA GLU A 628 3.02 -22.94 37.44
C GLU A 628 4.45 -23.31 37.88
N PRO A 629 5.44 -23.27 36.96
CA PRO A 629 6.79 -23.72 37.26
C PRO A 629 7.46 -22.77 38.26
N THR A 630 7.67 -23.29 39.47
CA THR A 630 8.47 -22.64 40.50
C THR A 630 9.83 -23.31 40.62
N ASP A 631 10.81 -22.62 41.22
CA ASP A 631 12.14 -23.19 41.44
C ASP A 631 12.12 -24.53 42.18
N THR A 632 11.16 -24.73 43.09
CA THR A 632 11.01 -26.00 43.81
C THR A 632 10.46 -27.10 42.91
N ILE A 633 9.45 -26.80 42.09
CA ILE A 633 8.86 -27.77 41.14
C ILE A 633 9.91 -28.19 40.10
N CYS A 634 10.67 -27.24 39.54
CA CYS A 634 11.71 -27.54 38.55
C CYS A 634 12.78 -28.49 39.11
N LYS A 635 13.21 -28.29 40.37
CA LYS A 635 14.22 -29.15 41.04
C LYS A 635 13.75 -30.58 41.28
N VAL A 636 12.44 -30.81 41.43
CA VAL A 636 11.86 -32.15 41.69
C VAL A 636 11.49 -32.89 40.41
N VAL A 637 10.87 -32.20 39.45
CA VAL A 637 10.32 -32.82 38.23
C VAL A 637 11.42 -33.41 37.34
N TYR A 638 12.55 -32.73 37.16
CA TYR A 638 13.62 -33.19 36.29
C TYR A 638 14.24 -34.52 36.76
N PRO A 639 14.67 -34.67 38.03
CA PRO A 639 15.18 -35.94 38.55
C PRO A 639 14.15 -37.07 38.52
N TRP A 640 12.92 -36.78 38.94
CA TRP A 640 11.82 -37.75 38.94
C TRP A 640 11.63 -38.35 37.54
N ARG A 641 11.62 -37.50 36.50
CA ARG A 641 11.48 -37.90 35.10
C ARG A 641 12.53 -38.91 34.66
N TYR A 642 13.81 -38.59 34.84
CA TYR A 642 14.90 -39.45 34.37
C TYR A 642 14.99 -40.76 35.15
N ILE A 643 14.75 -40.73 36.46
CA ILE A 643 14.67 -41.94 37.29
C ILE A 643 13.57 -42.86 36.78
N THR A 644 12.38 -42.32 36.51
CA THR A 644 11.23 -43.12 36.08
C THR A 644 11.40 -43.68 34.66
N TYR A 645 11.97 -42.90 33.73
CA TYR A 645 12.28 -43.38 32.38
C TYR A 645 13.31 -44.52 32.38
N ASN A 646 14.38 -44.39 33.17
CA ASN A 646 15.41 -45.43 33.24
C ASN A 646 14.90 -46.72 33.89
N LEU A 647 14.07 -46.60 34.95
CA LEU A 647 13.41 -47.75 35.55
C LEU A 647 12.51 -48.47 34.53
N CYS A 648 11.69 -47.75 33.77
CA CYS A 648 10.83 -48.32 32.74
C CYS A 648 11.64 -49.11 31.69
N LEU A 649 12.69 -48.48 31.13
CA LEU A 649 13.54 -49.11 30.14
C LEU A 649 14.31 -50.32 30.69
N SER A 650 14.74 -50.27 31.95
CA SER A 650 15.43 -51.39 32.61
C SER A 650 14.52 -52.61 32.75
N PHE A 651 13.26 -52.42 33.16
CA PHE A 651 12.30 -53.52 33.28
C PHE A 651 11.85 -54.08 31.91
N LEU A 652 11.67 -53.22 30.91
CA LEU A 652 11.41 -53.66 29.53
C LEU A 652 12.57 -54.47 28.96
N LEU A 653 13.81 -54.00 29.16
CA LEU A 653 15.01 -54.73 28.75
C LEU A 653 15.06 -56.12 29.41
N ILE A 654 14.81 -56.23 30.72
CA ILE A 654 14.74 -57.55 31.39
C ILE A 654 13.70 -58.46 30.76
N LYS A 655 12.52 -57.93 30.39
CA LYS A 655 11.48 -58.72 29.75
C LYS A 655 11.96 -59.31 28.42
N VAL A 656 12.66 -58.51 27.63
CA VAL A 656 13.28 -58.92 26.35
C VAL A 656 14.41 -59.94 26.57
N LEU A 657 15.32 -59.69 27.52
CA LEU A 657 16.42 -60.59 27.87
C LEU A 657 15.91 -61.95 28.35
N ARG A 658 14.80 -61.98 29.10
CA ARG A 658 14.16 -63.22 29.55
C ARG A 658 13.62 -64.03 28.37
N ILE A 659 12.97 -63.39 27.40
CA ILE A 659 12.47 -64.07 26.19
C ILE A 659 13.64 -64.67 25.41
N SER A 660 14.71 -63.89 25.19
CA SER A 660 15.95 -64.38 24.56
C SER A 660 16.55 -65.58 25.31
N SER A 661 16.56 -65.57 26.64
CA SER A 661 17.08 -66.68 27.45
C SER A 661 16.21 -67.94 27.38
N VAL A 662 14.88 -67.82 27.32
CA VAL A 662 13.96 -68.98 27.19
C VAL A 662 14.10 -69.64 25.81
N PHE A 663 14.25 -68.85 24.75
CA PHE A 663 14.37 -69.35 23.39
C PHE A 663 15.83 -69.56 22.92
N ASN A 664 16.81 -69.38 23.81
CA ASN A 664 18.25 -69.45 23.53
C ASN A 664 18.69 -68.62 22.31
N ILE A 665 18.08 -67.45 22.11
CA ILE A 665 18.42 -66.55 20.98
C ILE A 665 19.61 -65.67 21.37
N PRO A 666 20.75 -65.71 20.66
CA PRO A 666 21.90 -64.86 20.96
C PRO A 666 21.61 -63.38 20.65
N ILE A 667 21.85 -62.50 21.62
CA ILE A 667 21.69 -61.04 21.45
C ILE A 667 22.92 -60.45 20.75
N ALA A 668 24.10 -61.01 21.05
CA ALA A 668 25.37 -60.70 20.40
C ALA A 668 26.14 -62.00 20.12
N PRO A 669 27.09 -62.03 19.17
CA PRO A 669 27.81 -63.25 18.76
C PRO A 669 28.51 -63.99 19.91
N SER A 670 28.90 -63.25 20.96
CA SER A 670 29.60 -63.77 22.15
C SER A 670 28.76 -63.76 23.42
N CYS A 671 27.46 -63.47 23.34
CA CYS A 671 26.59 -63.28 24.51
C CYS A 671 25.28 -64.07 24.35
N THR A 672 25.33 -65.34 24.76
CA THR A 672 24.17 -66.24 24.89
C THR A 672 23.79 -66.33 26.37
N ILE A 673 22.59 -65.84 26.71
CA ILE A 673 22.09 -65.89 28.09
C ILE A 673 21.35 -67.21 28.27
N THR A 674 22.00 -68.20 28.89
CA THR A 674 21.42 -69.55 29.04
C THR A 674 20.45 -69.66 30.22
N ASN A 675 20.61 -68.84 31.27
CA ASN A 675 19.68 -68.86 32.40
C ASN A 675 19.63 -67.50 33.13
N LEU A 676 18.47 -66.82 33.12
CA LEU A 676 18.27 -65.51 33.75
C LEU A 676 17.49 -65.62 35.08
N SER A 677 18.20 -65.91 36.18
CA SER A 677 17.63 -66.00 37.55
C SER A 677 17.06 -64.67 38.06
N ASN A 678 16.05 -64.71 38.95
CA ASN A 678 15.43 -63.54 39.58
C ASN A 678 16.45 -62.64 40.31
N ARG A 679 17.49 -63.22 40.93
CA ARG A 679 18.57 -62.44 41.57
C ARG A 679 19.38 -61.65 40.53
N MET A 680 19.65 -62.25 39.37
CA MET A 680 20.40 -61.62 38.29
C MET A 680 19.60 -60.49 37.61
N GLN A 681 18.27 -60.66 37.49
CA GLN A 681 17.36 -59.60 37.03
C GLN A 681 17.40 -58.37 37.96
N ALA A 682 17.34 -58.58 39.28
CA ALA A 682 17.43 -57.49 40.25
C ALA A 682 18.78 -56.77 40.19
N VAL A 683 19.89 -57.51 40.06
CA VAL A 683 21.23 -56.93 39.92
C VAL A 683 21.31 -56.04 38.68
N ILE A 684 20.77 -56.46 37.54
CA ILE A 684 20.78 -55.67 36.29
C ILE A 684 20.01 -54.35 36.44
N VAL A 685 18.82 -54.35 37.07
CA VAL A 685 18.08 -53.09 37.32
C VAL A 685 18.84 -52.19 38.28
N ILE A 686 19.39 -52.74 39.37
CA ILE A 686 20.12 -51.96 40.37
C ILE A 686 21.37 -51.32 39.75
N THR A 687 22.12 -52.05 38.94
CA THR A 687 23.34 -51.51 38.29
C THR A 687 23.01 -50.42 37.29
N LEU A 688 22.00 -50.61 36.43
CA LEU A 688 21.54 -49.59 35.50
C LEU A 688 21.02 -48.34 36.24
N GLN A 689 20.34 -48.51 37.36
CA GLN A 689 19.86 -47.38 38.14
C GLN A 689 20.99 -46.64 38.88
N ALA A 690 21.99 -47.37 39.40
CA ALA A 690 23.16 -46.78 40.04
C ALA A 690 23.99 -45.94 39.06
N LEU A 691 24.15 -46.42 37.81
CA LEU A 691 24.86 -45.67 36.76
C LEU A 691 24.18 -44.35 36.41
N LEU A 692 22.83 -44.32 36.35
CA LEU A 692 22.10 -43.06 36.18
C LEU A 692 22.33 -42.11 37.36
N LEU A 693 22.25 -42.61 38.59
CA LEU A 693 22.40 -41.78 39.79
C LEU A 693 23.80 -41.15 39.89
N LEU A 694 24.83 -41.83 39.40
CA LEU A 694 26.20 -41.33 39.37
C LEU A 694 26.36 -40.04 38.53
N VAL A 695 25.52 -39.86 37.51
CA VAL A 695 25.50 -38.64 36.68
C VAL A 695 24.44 -37.64 37.17
N LEU A 696 23.29 -38.12 37.63
CA LEU A 696 22.16 -37.29 38.04
C LEU A 696 22.43 -36.51 39.35
N LEU A 697 23.09 -37.12 40.34
CA LEU A 697 23.37 -36.46 41.62
C LEU A 697 24.36 -35.29 41.48
N PRO A 698 25.51 -35.42 40.77
CA PRO A 698 26.38 -34.28 40.51
C PRO A 698 25.69 -33.14 39.74
N TRP A 699 24.78 -33.45 38.82
CA TRP A 699 24.03 -32.43 38.09
C TRP A 699 23.17 -31.58 39.04
N LEU A 700 22.44 -32.23 39.96
CA LEU A 700 21.60 -31.52 40.95
C LEU A 700 22.41 -30.72 41.98
N LEU A 701 23.62 -31.16 42.31
CA LEU A 701 24.48 -30.48 43.28
C LEU A 701 25.21 -29.28 42.66
N LEU A 702 25.66 -29.39 41.41
CA LEU A 702 26.47 -28.35 40.76
C LEU A 702 25.62 -27.27 40.08
N ASP A 703 24.52 -27.64 39.43
CA ASP A 703 23.68 -26.70 38.68
C ASP A 703 22.22 -27.18 38.63
N PRO A 704 21.46 -27.00 39.73
CA PRO A 704 20.08 -27.45 39.82
C PRO A 704 19.16 -26.69 38.83
N PRO A 705 18.12 -27.33 38.27
CA PRO A 705 17.14 -26.66 37.42
C PRO A 705 16.44 -25.48 38.12
N VAL A 706 16.21 -24.39 37.39
CA VAL A 706 15.57 -23.17 37.91
C VAL A 706 14.43 -22.70 37.02
N SER A 707 13.50 -21.92 37.57
CA SER A 707 12.48 -21.23 36.78
C SER A 707 13.07 -19.98 36.11
N MET A 708 12.67 -19.72 34.86
CA MET A 708 13.09 -18.57 34.07
C MET A 708 11.87 -17.90 33.44
N LYS A 709 11.82 -16.57 33.52
CA LYS A 709 10.81 -15.76 32.82
C LYS A 709 11.31 -15.44 31.41
N HIS A 710 10.62 -15.95 30.41
CA HIS A 710 10.80 -15.56 29.02
C HIS A 710 9.86 -14.39 28.72
N ILE A 711 10.44 -13.20 28.51
CA ILE A 711 9.68 -11.96 28.26
C ILE A 711 9.67 -11.72 26.75
N VAL A 712 8.49 -11.84 26.14
CA VAL A 712 8.28 -11.40 24.74
C VAL A 712 7.78 -9.96 24.80
N THR A 713 8.62 -9.02 24.41
CA THR A 713 8.34 -7.57 24.44
C THR A 713 7.00 -7.26 23.77
N GLU A 714 6.21 -6.40 24.42
CA GLU A 714 4.86 -5.97 24.03
C GLU A 714 3.74 -7.04 24.05
N HIS A 715 4.07 -8.32 24.17
CA HIS A 715 3.09 -9.40 24.00
C HIS A 715 2.73 -10.11 25.30
N TYR A 716 3.66 -10.88 25.88
CA TYR A 716 3.38 -11.68 27.07
C TYR A 716 4.65 -12.16 27.79
N ILE A 717 4.45 -12.60 29.03
CA ILE A 717 5.46 -13.28 29.84
C ILE A 717 5.09 -14.76 29.92
N PHE A 718 6.06 -15.64 29.68
CA PHE A 718 5.93 -17.08 29.86
C PHE A 718 7.03 -17.61 30.78
N ILE A 719 6.65 -18.35 31.82
CA ILE A 719 7.60 -18.94 32.79
C ILE A 719 7.89 -20.39 32.40
N GLU A 720 9.15 -20.76 32.26
CA GLU A 720 9.59 -22.12 31.95
C GLU A 720 10.66 -22.62 32.93
N CYS A 721 10.80 -23.95 33.06
CA CYS A 721 11.92 -24.53 33.81
C CYS A 721 13.15 -24.68 32.89
N LYS A 722 14.24 -24.02 33.25
CA LYS A 722 15.54 -24.17 32.60
C LYS A 722 16.35 -25.25 33.30
N ALA A 723 16.86 -26.20 32.52
CA ALA A 723 17.58 -27.37 33.03
C ALA A 723 18.98 -27.07 33.61
N TYR A 724 19.62 -25.98 33.19
CA TYR A 724 20.97 -25.59 33.58
C TYR A 724 21.15 -24.08 33.44
N ASN A 725 22.01 -23.47 34.26
CA ASN A 725 22.45 -22.08 34.10
C ASN A 725 23.89 -21.96 33.60
N PHE A 726 24.74 -22.91 33.96
CA PHE A 726 26.17 -22.87 33.72
C PHE A 726 26.62 -24.01 32.80
N LEU A 727 27.83 -23.88 32.25
CA LEU A 727 28.42 -24.86 31.34
C LEU A 727 28.53 -26.28 31.93
N PRO A 728 28.94 -26.47 33.21
CA PRO A 728 29.01 -27.81 33.82
C PRO A 728 27.65 -28.52 33.88
N GLY A 729 26.58 -27.78 34.20
CA GLY A 729 25.21 -28.31 34.22
C GLY A 729 24.73 -28.74 32.84
N LYS A 730 25.06 -27.96 31.80
CA LYS A 730 24.76 -28.33 30.41
C LYS A 730 25.41 -29.68 30.02
N SER A 731 26.68 -29.88 30.36
CA SER A 731 27.40 -31.12 30.05
C SER A 731 26.80 -32.32 30.78
N LEU A 732 26.47 -32.19 32.07
CA LEU A 732 25.88 -33.28 32.86
C LEU A 732 24.43 -33.59 32.43
N PHE A 733 23.65 -32.58 32.04
CA PHE A 733 22.32 -32.77 31.45
C PHE A 733 22.41 -33.55 30.14
N LEU A 734 23.30 -33.16 29.22
CA LEU A 734 23.53 -33.87 27.96
C LEU A 734 24.03 -35.30 28.18
N LEU A 735 24.89 -35.52 29.18
CA LEU A 735 25.37 -36.85 29.53
C LEU A 735 24.22 -37.73 30.07
N THR A 736 23.36 -37.19 30.92
CA THR A 736 22.17 -37.87 31.45
C THR A 736 21.21 -38.26 30.33
N PHE A 737 20.93 -37.33 29.41
CA PHE A 737 20.12 -37.60 28.23
C PHE A 737 20.73 -38.69 27.34
N SER A 738 22.04 -38.60 27.07
CA SER A 738 22.77 -39.57 26.25
C SER A 738 22.73 -40.98 26.86
N TYR A 739 22.84 -41.08 28.19
CA TYR A 739 22.73 -42.36 28.90
C TYR A 739 21.35 -43.02 28.70
N VAL A 740 20.26 -42.28 28.92
CA VAL A 740 18.90 -42.81 28.73
C VAL A 740 18.64 -43.16 27.26
N PHE A 741 19.18 -42.37 26.32
CA PHE A 741 19.10 -42.65 24.89
C PHE A 741 19.84 -43.94 24.50
N LEU A 742 21.05 -44.16 25.01
CA LEU A 742 21.80 -45.41 24.83
C LEU A 742 21.04 -46.61 25.38
N GLN A 743 20.43 -46.46 26.56
CA GLN A 743 19.60 -47.51 27.17
C GLN A 743 18.36 -47.83 26.30
N MET A 744 17.73 -46.82 25.71
CA MET A 744 16.62 -46.99 24.77
C MET A 744 17.07 -47.74 23.51
N LEU A 745 18.22 -47.37 22.92
CA LEU A 745 18.80 -48.07 21.78
C LEU A 745 19.14 -49.52 22.10
N LEU A 746 19.70 -49.79 23.28
CA LEU A 746 19.98 -51.15 23.74
C LEU A 746 18.71 -51.99 23.85
N CYS A 747 17.64 -51.42 24.42
CA CYS A 747 16.33 -52.08 24.50
C CYS A 747 15.73 -52.34 23.12
N ALA A 748 15.78 -51.36 22.21
CA ALA A 748 15.28 -51.49 20.84
C ALA A 748 16.08 -52.53 20.03
N PHE A 749 17.41 -52.51 20.12
CA PHE A 749 18.29 -53.48 19.48
C PHE A 749 18.01 -54.90 19.98
N SER A 750 17.91 -55.08 21.29
CA SER A 750 17.58 -56.37 21.90
C SER A 750 16.20 -56.86 21.46
N SER A 751 15.21 -55.96 21.37
CA SER A 751 13.87 -56.27 20.87
C SER A 751 13.86 -56.64 19.39
N PHE A 752 14.69 -55.98 18.56
CA PHE A 752 14.81 -56.28 17.14
C PHE A 752 15.41 -57.67 16.91
N LYS A 753 16.41 -58.07 17.71
CA LYS A 753 17.05 -59.39 17.61
C LYS A 753 16.08 -60.54 17.88
N ILE A 754 15.10 -60.34 18.77
CA ILE A 754 14.06 -61.34 19.05
C ILE A 754 12.84 -61.23 18.11
N ARG A 755 12.84 -60.34 17.11
CA ARG A 755 11.69 -60.08 16.22
C ARG A 755 11.41 -61.22 15.24
N ASN A 756 12.44 -61.92 14.77
CA ASN A 756 12.33 -62.98 13.76
C ASN A 756 12.14 -64.37 14.38
N ILE A 757 11.45 -64.45 15.52
CA ILE A 757 10.82 -65.72 15.90
C ILE A 757 9.81 -66.01 14.79
N PRO A 758 9.98 -67.05 13.96
CA PRO A 758 9.05 -67.27 12.87
C PRO A 758 7.66 -67.54 13.45
N GLU A 759 6.70 -66.66 13.18
CA GLU A 759 5.26 -66.97 13.13
C GLU A 759 4.94 -67.80 11.88
N ASN A 760 5.84 -68.72 11.48
CA ASN A 760 5.44 -69.85 10.66
C ASN A 760 4.65 -70.77 11.58
N LEU A 761 3.35 -70.51 11.70
CA LEU A 761 2.37 -71.40 12.32
C LEU A 761 2.12 -72.67 11.47
N ALA A 762 3.17 -73.18 10.80
CA ALA A 762 3.30 -74.61 10.60
C ALA A 762 3.58 -75.20 11.98
N ALA A 763 2.51 -75.38 12.76
CA ALA A 763 2.61 -76.04 14.03
C ALA A 763 2.87 -77.52 13.71
N TYR A 764 4.14 -77.92 13.76
CA TYR A 764 4.55 -79.31 13.68
C TYR A 764 4.91 -79.78 15.08
N LYS A 765 4.26 -80.84 15.54
CA LYS A 765 4.63 -81.54 16.77
C LYS A 765 4.80 -83.01 16.42
N ASP A 766 5.97 -83.53 16.72
CA ASP A 766 6.30 -84.92 16.45
C ASP A 766 5.51 -85.86 17.38
N GLY A 767 5.28 -87.08 16.92
CA GLY A 767 4.58 -88.12 17.66
C GLY A 767 4.53 -89.42 16.85
N ASP A 768 4.18 -90.51 17.51
CA ASP A 768 4.11 -91.85 16.90
C ASP A 768 3.11 -91.90 15.72
N VAL A 769 2.05 -91.07 15.78
CA VAL A 769 1.09 -90.89 14.68
C VAL A 769 0.85 -89.40 14.44
N ILE A 770 1.10 -88.93 13.22
CA ILE A 770 0.90 -87.53 12.84
C ILE A 770 -0.49 -87.32 12.22
N LEU A 771 -1.26 -86.38 12.80
CA LEU A 771 -2.52 -85.91 12.24
C LEU A 771 -2.31 -84.63 11.42
N GLY A 772 -2.65 -84.68 10.14
CA GLY A 772 -2.63 -83.52 9.25
C GLY A 772 -3.82 -82.60 9.51
N GLY A 773 -3.58 -81.32 9.73
CA GLY A 773 -4.62 -80.29 9.88
C GLY A 773 -4.53 -79.27 8.75
N LEU A 774 -5.63 -78.98 8.07
CA LEU A 774 -5.68 -77.97 7.01
C LEU A 774 -6.71 -76.90 7.40
N PHE A 775 -6.25 -75.69 7.70
CA PHE A 775 -7.11 -74.60 8.17
C PHE A 775 -6.88 -73.31 7.37
N ASN A 776 -7.91 -72.47 7.25
CA ASN A 776 -7.81 -71.13 6.67
C ASN A 776 -7.36 -70.16 7.76
N ILE A 777 -6.07 -70.16 8.12
CA ILE A 777 -5.56 -69.29 9.19
C ILE A 777 -5.45 -67.85 8.68
N HIS A 778 -5.24 -67.67 7.37
CA HIS A 778 -5.26 -66.37 6.71
C HIS A 778 -6.33 -66.31 5.61
N GLN A 779 -6.76 -65.10 5.27
CA GLN A 779 -7.67 -64.82 4.15
C GLN A 779 -6.93 -64.83 2.81
N LEU A 780 -7.67 -65.02 1.71
CA LEU A 780 -7.11 -64.92 0.37
C LEU A 780 -6.79 -63.46 0.03
N HIS A 781 -5.55 -63.17 -0.38
CA HIS A 781 -5.16 -61.82 -0.82
C HIS A 781 -5.36 -61.68 -2.34
N GLU A 782 -6.24 -60.78 -2.78
CA GLU A 782 -6.71 -60.69 -4.17
C GLU A 782 -5.63 -60.30 -5.21
N ASN A 783 -4.47 -59.78 -4.79
CA ASN A 783 -3.47 -59.18 -5.71
C ASN A 783 -2.02 -59.69 -5.56
N SER A 784 -1.80 -60.92 -5.12
CA SER A 784 -0.43 -61.44 -4.98
C SER A 784 -0.30 -62.90 -5.42
N ASN A 785 0.81 -63.20 -6.11
CA ASN A 785 1.27 -64.53 -6.53
C ASN A 785 1.40 -65.51 -5.34
N GLY A 786 0.28 -66.03 -4.82
CA GLY A 786 0.22 -67.09 -3.82
C GLY A 786 0.55 -66.69 -2.37
N GLN A 787 0.65 -65.40 -2.05
CA GLN A 787 0.85 -64.92 -0.67
C GLN A 787 -0.49 -64.84 0.08
N CYS A 788 -0.46 -65.22 1.35
CA CYS A 788 -1.63 -65.20 2.25
C CYS A 788 -1.90 -63.78 2.75
N GLY A 789 -3.17 -63.45 2.89
CA GLY A 789 -3.64 -62.14 3.37
C GLY A 789 -3.65 -62.05 4.90
N GLU A 790 -4.58 -61.26 5.43
CA GLU A 790 -4.71 -61.03 6.88
C GLU A 790 -5.15 -62.29 7.65
N LEU A 791 -4.84 -62.32 8.94
CA LEU A 791 -5.09 -63.46 9.83
C LEU A 791 -6.57 -63.58 10.20
N ASP A 792 -7.19 -64.72 9.90
CA ASP A 792 -8.53 -65.08 10.33
C ASP A 792 -8.50 -65.67 11.74
N THR A 793 -8.93 -64.88 12.71
CA THR A 793 -9.05 -65.28 14.13
C THR A 793 -9.90 -66.54 14.32
N LYS A 794 -10.89 -66.79 13.46
CA LYS A 794 -11.71 -68.02 13.52
C LYS A 794 -10.93 -69.23 13.03
N GLY A 795 -10.20 -69.09 11.93
CA GLY A 795 -9.25 -70.09 11.42
C GLY A 795 -8.21 -70.48 12.47
N MET A 796 -7.61 -69.50 13.14
CA MET A 796 -6.65 -69.72 14.22
C MET A 796 -7.29 -70.46 15.41
N GLY A 797 -8.52 -70.09 15.80
CA GLY A 797 -9.26 -70.78 16.85
C GLY A 797 -9.51 -72.26 16.55
N ARG A 798 -9.80 -72.61 15.28
CA ARG A 798 -9.98 -74.00 14.83
C ARG A 798 -8.67 -74.79 14.89
N ALA A 799 -7.58 -74.21 14.43
CA ALA A 799 -6.25 -74.84 14.53
C ALA A 799 -5.87 -75.10 15.99
N GLN A 800 -6.10 -74.12 16.88
CA GLN A 800 -5.81 -74.26 18.29
C GLN A 800 -6.71 -75.30 18.98
N ALA A 801 -7.96 -75.46 18.54
CA ALA A 801 -8.85 -76.51 19.03
C ALA A 801 -8.31 -77.91 18.69
N MET A 802 -7.75 -78.11 17.50
CA MET A 802 -7.09 -79.37 17.14
C MET A 802 -5.87 -79.65 18.02
N ILE A 803 -5.00 -78.64 18.22
CA ILE A 803 -3.84 -78.76 19.11
C ILE A 803 -4.29 -79.13 20.53
N PHE A 804 -5.28 -78.41 21.06
CA PHE A 804 -5.83 -78.65 22.39
C PHE A 804 -6.41 -80.06 22.54
N ALA A 805 -7.15 -80.54 21.54
CA ALA A 805 -7.70 -81.89 21.54
C ALA A 805 -6.59 -82.95 21.56
N ILE A 806 -5.57 -82.83 20.71
CA ILE A 806 -4.44 -83.76 20.66
C ILE A 806 -3.66 -83.77 21.97
N GLU A 807 -3.39 -82.60 22.54
CA GLU A 807 -2.69 -82.50 23.83
C GLU A 807 -3.52 -83.07 24.99
N THR A 808 -4.83 -82.97 24.92
CA THR A 808 -5.73 -83.56 25.91
C THR A 808 -5.76 -85.08 25.78
N ILE A 809 -5.83 -85.62 24.55
CA ILE A 809 -5.77 -87.06 24.29
C ILE A 809 -4.44 -87.65 24.77
N ASN A 810 -3.31 -87.02 24.44
CA ASN A 810 -1.99 -87.52 24.87
C ASN A 810 -1.78 -87.48 26.40
N LYS A 811 -2.57 -86.66 27.12
CA LYS A 811 -2.55 -86.64 28.60
C LYS A 811 -3.42 -87.74 29.21
N ASP A 812 -4.39 -88.27 28.49
CA ASP A 812 -5.26 -89.35 28.95
C ASP A 812 -4.69 -90.72 28.55
N SER A 813 -3.99 -91.35 29.48
CA SER A 813 -3.35 -92.65 29.29
C SER A 813 -4.35 -93.80 29.06
N ASN A 814 -5.65 -93.59 29.27
CA ASN A 814 -6.68 -94.63 29.05
C ASN A 814 -7.15 -94.69 27.58
N LEU A 815 -6.98 -93.60 26.83
CA LEU A 815 -7.53 -93.46 25.48
C LEU A 815 -6.59 -94.05 24.41
N LEU A 816 -5.30 -93.76 24.53
CA LEU A 816 -4.23 -94.28 23.65
C LEU A 816 -2.98 -94.64 24.49
N PRO A 817 -2.96 -95.82 25.13
CA PRO A 817 -1.82 -96.23 25.94
C PRO A 817 -0.57 -96.43 25.06
N ASN A 818 0.54 -95.81 25.44
CA ASN A 818 1.86 -95.90 24.79
C ASN A 818 1.93 -95.42 23.33
N ILE A 819 0.97 -94.62 22.87
CA ILE A 819 1.00 -94.00 21.54
C ILE A 819 0.78 -92.49 21.73
N THR A 820 1.71 -91.70 21.21
CA THR A 820 1.63 -90.24 21.21
C THR A 820 1.16 -89.73 19.85
N LEU A 821 0.16 -88.85 19.86
CA LEU A 821 -0.31 -88.18 18.65
C LEU A 821 0.48 -86.89 18.42
N GLY A 822 1.04 -86.75 17.24
CA GLY A 822 1.61 -85.50 16.72
C GLY A 822 0.65 -84.82 15.74
N TYR A 823 1.02 -83.63 15.26
CA TYR A 823 0.24 -82.90 14.27
C TYR A 823 1.12 -82.14 13.28
N ASP A 824 0.65 -82.03 12.03
CA ASP A 824 1.19 -81.15 10.98
C ASP A 824 0.06 -80.23 10.52
N ILE A 825 0.04 -78.99 11.02
CA ILE A 825 -0.99 -78.01 10.69
C ILE A 825 -0.50 -77.09 9.59
N ARG A 826 -1.29 -76.96 8.53
CA ARG A 826 -0.99 -76.13 7.35
C ARG A 826 -2.08 -75.14 7.05
N ASP A 827 -1.64 -74.01 6.54
CA ASP A 827 -2.52 -72.92 6.10
C ASP A 827 -2.67 -72.89 4.58
N TYR A 828 -3.93 -72.97 4.12
CA TYR A 828 -4.26 -72.92 2.70
C TYR A 828 -4.77 -71.56 2.23
N CYS A 829 -4.96 -70.60 3.14
CA CYS A 829 -5.24 -69.21 2.82
C CYS A 829 -6.47 -69.00 1.92
N GLU A 830 -7.51 -69.82 2.12
CA GLU A 830 -8.74 -69.86 1.30
C GLU A 830 -8.51 -70.09 -0.21
N ASN A 831 -7.32 -70.53 -0.61
CA ASN A 831 -6.98 -70.83 -2.00
C ASN A 831 -7.16 -72.32 -2.29
N VAL A 832 -8.07 -72.65 -3.20
CA VAL A 832 -8.40 -74.05 -3.55
C VAL A 832 -7.20 -74.81 -4.14
N THR A 833 -6.38 -74.16 -4.96
CA THR A 833 -5.18 -74.76 -5.55
C THR A 833 -4.14 -75.08 -4.47
N LYS A 834 -3.92 -74.14 -3.53
CA LYS A 834 -3.03 -74.34 -2.39
C LYS A 834 -3.57 -75.40 -1.43
N ALA A 835 -4.87 -75.42 -1.19
CA ALA A 835 -5.53 -76.46 -0.40
C ALA A 835 -5.32 -77.84 -1.03
N THR A 836 -5.46 -77.94 -2.34
CA THR A 836 -5.26 -79.19 -3.08
C THR A 836 -3.81 -79.65 -2.99
N GLN A 837 -2.84 -78.74 -3.16
CA GLN A 837 -1.41 -79.05 -3.02
C GLN A 837 -1.07 -79.51 -1.60
N MET A 838 -1.47 -78.75 -0.58
CA MET A 838 -1.19 -79.09 0.82
C MET A 838 -1.89 -80.38 1.24
N THR A 839 -3.11 -80.62 0.75
CA THR A 839 -3.82 -81.89 0.97
C THR A 839 -3.03 -83.03 0.33
N TYR A 840 -2.61 -82.90 -0.93
CA TYR A 840 -1.80 -83.92 -1.60
C TYR A 840 -0.51 -84.25 -0.82
N GLU A 841 0.16 -83.23 -0.27
CA GLU A 841 1.34 -83.42 0.59
C GLU A 841 1.01 -84.14 1.91
N LEU A 842 -0.11 -83.78 2.56
CA LEU A 842 -0.53 -84.38 3.82
C LEU A 842 -1.11 -85.80 3.66
N THR A 843 -1.78 -86.08 2.54
CA THR A 843 -2.72 -87.21 2.45
C THR A 843 -2.40 -88.24 1.38
N LYS A 844 -1.12 -88.47 0.99
CA LYS A 844 -0.69 -89.55 0.06
C LYS A 844 -1.48 -90.88 0.23
N ASN A 845 -2.65 -91.00 -0.39
CA ASN A 845 -3.72 -92.01 -0.19
C ASN A 845 -4.25 -92.25 1.26
N LYS A 846 -4.54 -91.21 2.06
CA LYS A 846 -5.13 -91.34 3.42
C LYS A 846 -6.55 -90.77 3.54
N THR A 847 -7.30 -91.22 4.55
CA THR A 847 -8.67 -90.77 4.84
C THR A 847 -8.71 -89.35 5.39
N SER A 848 -9.80 -88.62 5.11
CA SER A 848 -9.98 -87.22 5.55
C SER A 848 -11.22 -87.07 6.42
N ILE A 849 -11.12 -86.25 7.48
CA ILE A 849 -12.24 -85.91 8.36
C ILE A 849 -12.38 -84.38 8.34
N SER A 850 -13.56 -83.89 7.98
CA SER A 850 -13.86 -82.44 7.97
C SER A 850 -14.79 -82.06 9.12
N GLY A 851 -14.38 -81.06 9.90
CA GLY A 851 -15.18 -80.50 11.00
C GLY A 851 -16.03 -79.29 10.62
N THR A 852 -16.04 -78.86 9.36
CA THR A 852 -16.64 -77.57 8.96
C THR A 852 -17.39 -77.58 7.63
N THR A 853 -17.31 -78.65 6.83
CA THR A 853 -17.97 -78.70 5.51
C THR A 853 -19.38 -79.26 5.61
N THR A 854 -20.38 -78.52 5.12
CA THR A 854 -21.80 -78.85 5.31
C THR A 854 -22.58 -79.11 4.01
N SER A 855 -21.95 -78.99 2.84
CA SER A 855 -22.62 -79.18 1.54
C SER A 855 -23.36 -80.53 1.45
N PRO A 856 -24.62 -80.56 0.98
CA PRO A 856 -25.41 -81.78 0.84
C PRO A 856 -24.79 -82.80 -0.12
N GLU A 857 -24.13 -82.35 -1.19
CA GLU A 857 -23.52 -83.21 -2.24
C GLU A 857 -22.48 -84.18 -1.69
N LEU A 858 -21.79 -83.78 -0.62
CA LEU A 858 -20.75 -84.58 0.03
C LEU A 858 -21.30 -85.82 0.74
N SER A 859 -22.63 -85.94 0.83
CA SER A 859 -23.31 -87.14 1.33
C SER A 859 -23.44 -88.25 0.27
N SER A 860 -22.96 -88.01 -0.96
CA SER A 860 -23.01 -88.96 -2.07
C SER A 860 -22.05 -90.14 -1.86
N TYR A 861 -22.42 -91.32 -2.41
CA TYR A 861 -21.57 -92.52 -2.45
C TYR A 861 -20.22 -92.32 -3.15
N ASN A 862 -20.05 -91.22 -3.89
CA ASN A 862 -18.79 -90.86 -4.56
C ASN A 862 -17.69 -90.42 -3.57
N TYR A 863 -18.02 -90.05 -2.32
CA TYR A 863 -17.07 -89.50 -1.34
C TYR A 863 -16.81 -90.45 -0.15
N LYS A 864 -16.43 -91.71 -0.42
CA LYS A 864 -16.31 -92.78 0.59
C LYS A 864 -15.25 -92.57 1.69
N HIS A 865 -14.29 -91.65 1.49
CA HIS A 865 -13.18 -91.38 2.40
C HIS A 865 -13.29 -90.05 3.14
N LEU A 866 -14.45 -89.40 3.06
CA LEU A 866 -14.75 -88.15 3.74
C LEU A 866 -15.76 -88.40 4.86
N TYR A 867 -15.35 -88.15 6.09
CA TYR A 867 -16.23 -88.16 7.26
C TYR A 867 -16.44 -86.73 7.77
N ARG A 868 -17.64 -86.43 8.27
CA ARG A 868 -17.95 -85.11 8.82
C ARG A 868 -18.64 -85.23 10.18
N THR A 869 -18.33 -84.28 11.06
CA THR A 869 -18.93 -84.18 12.40
C THR A 869 -20.07 -83.16 12.47
N VAL A 870 -20.28 -82.38 11.41
CA VAL A 870 -21.35 -81.37 11.29
C VAL A 870 -22.49 -81.92 10.42
N PRO A 871 -23.76 -81.68 10.78
CA PRO A 871 -24.89 -82.10 9.96
C PRO A 871 -24.89 -81.44 8.57
N PRO A 872 -25.43 -82.12 7.53
CA PRO A 872 -25.62 -81.51 6.22
C PRO A 872 -26.59 -80.33 6.26
N ASP A 873 -26.39 -79.41 5.33
CA ASP A 873 -27.24 -78.23 5.10
C ASP A 873 -28.71 -78.56 4.78
N THR A 874 -29.04 -79.83 4.50
CA THR A 874 -30.44 -80.27 4.39
C THR A 874 -31.22 -80.05 5.68
N PHE A 875 -30.58 -80.23 6.85
CA PHE A 875 -31.19 -79.92 8.14
C PHE A 875 -31.34 -78.41 8.35
N LEU A 876 -30.39 -77.63 7.86
CA LEU A 876 -30.46 -76.16 7.93
C LEU A 876 -31.60 -75.63 7.04
N ALA A 877 -31.74 -76.18 5.82
CA ALA A 877 -32.84 -75.82 4.91
C ALA A 877 -34.20 -76.13 5.53
N LYS A 878 -34.33 -77.28 6.20
CA LYS A 878 -35.54 -77.65 6.93
C LYS A 878 -35.86 -76.69 8.08
N ALA A 879 -34.85 -76.33 8.87
CA ALA A 879 -35.01 -75.36 9.95
C ALA A 879 -35.39 -73.97 9.42
N MET A 880 -34.81 -73.53 8.30
CA MET A 880 -35.20 -72.28 7.64
C MET A 880 -36.64 -72.32 7.13
N ALA A 881 -37.07 -73.43 6.52
CA ALA A 881 -38.46 -73.61 6.11
C ALA A 881 -39.44 -73.55 7.30
N ASP A 882 -39.10 -74.19 8.43
CA ASP A 882 -39.90 -74.11 9.66
C ASP A 882 -40.05 -72.67 10.18
N ILE A 883 -38.99 -71.85 10.06
CA ILE A 883 -39.03 -70.42 10.43
C ILE A 883 -39.95 -69.65 9.49
N ILE A 884 -39.86 -69.89 8.18
CA ILE A 884 -40.71 -69.22 7.17
C ILE A 884 -42.19 -69.53 7.43
N ASP A 885 -42.49 -70.81 7.70
CA ASP A 885 -43.84 -71.28 8.06
C ASP A 885 -44.33 -70.60 9.36
N HIS A 886 -43.47 -70.50 10.39
CA HIS A 886 -43.82 -69.87 11.66
C HIS A 886 -44.26 -68.41 11.51
N PHE A 887 -43.61 -67.67 10.61
CA PHE A 887 -43.93 -66.26 10.36
C PHE A 887 -44.96 -66.04 9.24
N ASN A 888 -45.54 -67.11 8.68
CA ASN A 888 -46.51 -67.07 7.57
C ASN A 888 -46.02 -66.26 6.35
N TRP A 889 -44.74 -66.33 6.02
CA TRP A 889 -44.19 -65.62 4.86
C TRP A 889 -44.44 -66.41 3.59
N THR A 890 -45.36 -65.95 2.74
CA THR A 890 -45.81 -66.72 1.57
C THR A 890 -44.92 -66.58 0.33
N TYR A 891 -44.20 -65.47 0.17
CA TYR A 891 -43.29 -65.22 -0.95
C TYR A 891 -41.90 -64.82 -0.45
N VAL A 892 -40.91 -65.68 -0.72
CA VAL A 892 -39.54 -65.53 -0.24
C VAL A 892 -38.57 -65.61 -1.41
N ALA A 893 -37.51 -64.81 -1.41
CA ALA A 893 -36.39 -64.98 -2.34
C ALA A 893 -35.25 -65.75 -1.68
N ALA A 894 -34.50 -66.50 -2.46
CA ALA A 894 -33.30 -67.20 -2.01
C ALA A 894 -32.09 -66.83 -2.88
N VAL A 895 -31.08 -66.21 -2.28
CA VAL A 895 -29.87 -65.79 -2.98
C VAL A 895 -28.69 -66.59 -2.45
N GLY A 896 -28.01 -67.33 -3.31
CA GLY A 896 -26.83 -68.12 -2.98
C GLY A 896 -25.57 -67.60 -3.65
N LEU A 897 -24.42 -68.15 -3.27
CA LEU A 897 -23.20 -68.04 -4.09
C LEU A 897 -23.29 -68.98 -5.29
N ASP A 898 -22.65 -68.59 -6.39
CA ASP A 898 -22.56 -69.41 -7.61
C ASP A 898 -21.47 -70.50 -7.50
N ASP A 899 -21.38 -71.12 -6.33
CA ASP A 899 -20.52 -72.26 -6.03
C ASP A 899 -21.36 -73.49 -5.64
N SER A 900 -20.71 -74.60 -5.31
CA SER A 900 -21.41 -75.82 -4.88
C SER A 900 -22.08 -75.69 -3.51
N TYR A 901 -21.65 -74.75 -2.67
CA TYR A 901 -22.26 -74.51 -1.37
C TYR A 901 -23.58 -73.74 -1.52
N GLY A 902 -23.53 -72.57 -2.15
CA GLY A 902 -24.68 -71.68 -2.33
C GLY A 902 -25.78 -72.30 -3.20
N ARG A 903 -25.42 -72.91 -4.34
CA ARG A 903 -26.41 -73.55 -5.22
C ARG A 903 -27.15 -74.68 -4.55
N ASN A 904 -26.44 -75.61 -3.91
CA ASN A 904 -27.08 -76.76 -3.28
C ASN A 904 -27.84 -76.41 -2.00
N GLY A 905 -27.40 -75.38 -1.28
CA GLY A 905 -28.15 -74.81 -0.17
C GLY A 905 -29.49 -74.24 -0.61
N VAL A 906 -29.49 -73.35 -1.60
CA VAL A 906 -30.72 -72.77 -2.17
C VAL A 906 -31.63 -73.85 -2.73
N TRP A 907 -31.10 -74.82 -3.48
CA TRP A 907 -31.90 -75.92 -4.02
C TRP A 907 -32.48 -76.84 -2.94
N SER A 908 -31.77 -77.05 -1.84
CA SER A 908 -32.29 -77.80 -0.69
C SER A 908 -33.49 -77.09 -0.06
N LEU A 909 -33.43 -75.77 0.04
CA LEU A 909 -34.54 -74.95 0.52
C LEU A 909 -35.73 -74.94 -0.44
N VAL A 910 -35.48 -74.82 -1.75
CA VAL A 910 -36.52 -74.91 -2.79
C VAL A 910 -37.22 -76.27 -2.74
N LYS A 911 -36.45 -77.35 -2.58
CA LYS A 911 -36.99 -78.72 -2.47
C LYS A 911 -37.83 -78.89 -1.19
N GLU A 912 -37.40 -78.31 -0.08
CA GLU A 912 -38.16 -78.35 1.17
C GLU A 912 -39.46 -77.55 1.04
N ALA A 913 -39.44 -76.35 0.44
CA ALA A 913 -40.63 -75.56 0.17
C ALA A 913 -41.67 -76.33 -0.67
N ALA A 914 -41.21 -77.05 -1.70
CA ALA A 914 -42.07 -77.88 -2.54
C ALA A 914 -42.65 -79.11 -1.83
N ALA A 915 -41.97 -79.63 -0.79
CA ALA A 915 -42.38 -80.81 -0.05
C ALA A 915 -43.41 -80.52 1.06
N ARG A 916 -43.65 -79.26 1.42
CA ARG A 916 -44.58 -78.85 2.48
C ARG A 916 -46.04 -78.99 2.04
N LYS A 917 -46.85 -79.69 2.85
CA LYS A 917 -48.27 -79.89 2.56
C LYS A 917 -49.03 -78.56 2.61
N GLY A 918 -49.68 -78.19 1.50
CA GLY A 918 -50.50 -76.99 1.39
C GLY A 918 -49.81 -75.78 0.75
N GLY A 919 -48.54 -75.89 0.37
CA GLY A 919 -47.81 -74.78 -0.28
C GLY A 919 -47.68 -73.55 0.61
N SER A 920 -47.27 -73.75 1.87
CA SER A 920 -47.21 -72.72 2.91
C SER A 920 -46.38 -71.49 2.51
N PHE A 921 -45.33 -71.67 1.72
CA PHE A 921 -44.59 -70.59 1.08
C PHE A 921 -43.99 -71.00 -0.27
N CYS A 922 -43.69 -70.02 -1.11
CA CYS A 922 -43.06 -70.19 -2.41
C CYS A 922 -41.74 -69.42 -2.49
N ILE A 923 -40.71 -70.05 -3.08
CA ILE A 923 -39.49 -69.35 -3.48
C ILE A 923 -39.76 -68.63 -4.80
N ALA A 924 -40.06 -67.33 -4.70
CA ALA A 924 -40.51 -66.50 -5.82
C ALA A 924 -39.37 -66.09 -6.77
N MET A 925 -38.14 -66.03 -6.24
CA MET A 925 -36.95 -65.66 -6.99
C MET A 925 -35.74 -66.38 -6.41
N THR A 926 -34.87 -66.89 -7.29
CA THR A 926 -33.53 -67.34 -6.94
C THR A 926 -32.47 -66.46 -7.59
N GLY A 927 -31.39 -66.18 -6.87
CA GLY A 927 -30.25 -65.41 -7.38
C GLY A 927 -28.94 -66.09 -7.02
N PHE A 928 -27.93 -66.02 -7.89
CA PHE A 928 -26.62 -66.59 -7.63
C PHE A 928 -25.52 -65.56 -7.90
N ILE A 929 -24.66 -65.36 -6.90
CA ILE A 929 -23.57 -64.36 -6.94
C ILE A 929 -22.26 -65.05 -7.35
N PRO A 930 -21.65 -64.71 -8.49
CA PRO A 930 -20.36 -65.26 -8.91
C PRO A 930 -19.19 -64.65 -8.15
N HIS A 931 -18.13 -65.43 -7.95
CA HIS A 931 -16.91 -64.97 -7.24
C HIS A 931 -16.18 -63.82 -7.94
N GLU A 932 -16.10 -63.82 -9.27
CA GLU A 932 -15.30 -62.85 -10.04
C GLU A 932 -16.02 -61.51 -10.34
N LYS A 933 -17.34 -61.43 -10.11
CA LYS A 933 -18.17 -60.23 -10.40
C LYS A 933 -19.18 -59.95 -9.29
N GLN A 934 -18.69 -59.90 -8.06
CA GLN A 934 -19.51 -59.80 -6.86
C GLN A 934 -20.44 -58.57 -6.87
N PHE A 935 -19.90 -57.36 -7.02
CA PHE A 935 -20.71 -56.13 -6.90
C PHE A 935 -21.72 -55.93 -8.04
N PRO A 936 -21.37 -56.09 -9.33
CA PRO A 936 -22.34 -55.95 -10.42
C PRO A 936 -23.50 -56.95 -10.29
N SER A 937 -23.19 -58.21 -9.95
CA SER A 937 -24.20 -59.25 -9.82
C SER A 937 -25.08 -59.06 -8.59
N ILE A 938 -24.51 -58.65 -7.45
CA ILE A 938 -25.30 -58.29 -6.26
C ILE A 938 -26.27 -57.15 -6.60
N ARG A 939 -25.78 -56.10 -7.27
CA ARG A 939 -26.63 -54.96 -7.66
C ARG A 939 -27.76 -55.37 -8.59
N ASP A 940 -27.50 -56.23 -9.56
CA ASP A 940 -28.54 -56.73 -10.47
C ASP A 940 -29.61 -57.55 -9.72
N ILE A 941 -29.18 -58.41 -8.78
CA ILE A 941 -30.08 -59.22 -7.94
C ILE A 941 -30.90 -58.31 -7.02
N VAL A 942 -30.29 -57.35 -6.33
CA VAL A 942 -30.98 -56.37 -5.46
C VAL A 942 -31.97 -55.54 -6.27
N THR A 943 -31.58 -55.08 -7.47
CA THR A 943 -32.47 -54.33 -8.36
C THR A 943 -33.68 -55.17 -8.80
N SER A 944 -33.48 -56.45 -9.08
CA SER A 944 -34.56 -57.38 -9.41
C SER A 944 -35.48 -57.64 -8.20
N LEU A 945 -34.93 -57.74 -6.99
CA LEU A 945 -35.70 -57.86 -5.75
C LEU A 945 -36.55 -56.60 -5.48
N LEU A 946 -35.96 -55.40 -5.65
CA LEU A 946 -36.67 -54.13 -5.48
C LEU A 946 -37.84 -53.95 -6.46
N ARG A 947 -37.78 -54.59 -7.63
CA ARG A 947 -38.88 -54.56 -8.62
C ARG A 947 -40.06 -55.47 -8.25
N GLN A 948 -39.91 -56.38 -7.28
CA GLN A 948 -40.97 -57.29 -6.87
C GLN A 948 -41.57 -56.86 -5.53
N GLU A 949 -42.70 -56.14 -5.58
CA GLU A 949 -43.38 -55.60 -4.37
C GLU A 949 -43.86 -56.68 -3.38
N ASN A 950 -44.00 -57.93 -3.84
CA ASN A 950 -44.52 -59.04 -3.04
C ASN A 950 -43.44 -59.81 -2.26
N ILE A 951 -42.14 -59.59 -2.53
CA ILE A 951 -41.05 -60.25 -1.81
C ILE A 951 -40.57 -59.34 -0.68
N ARG A 952 -40.83 -59.74 0.57
CA ARG A 952 -40.37 -59.01 1.76
C ARG A 952 -39.28 -59.73 2.55
N VAL A 953 -38.96 -60.96 2.16
CA VAL A 953 -38.02 -61.83 2.86
C VAL A 953 -37.03 -62.39 1.84
N VAL A 954 -35.75 -62.27 2.16
CA VAL A 954 -34.65 -62.77 1.31
C VAL A 954 -33.74 -63.63 2.17
N ILE A 955 -33.53 -64.87 1.75
CA ILE A 955 -32.67 -65.83 2.42
C ILE A 955 -31.32 -65.84 1.71
N LEU A 956 -30.26 -65.53 2.44
CA LEU A 956 -28.90 -65.45 1.91
C LEU A 956 -28.12 -66.71 2.26
N TRP A 957 -27.88 -67.57 1.27
CA TRP A 957 -27.03 -68.75 1.36
C TRP A 957 -25.61 -68.44 0.88
N THR A 958 -24.94 -67.55 1.60
CA THR A 958 -23.63 -66.99 1.24
C THR A 958 -22.70 -66.95 2.44
N TYR A 959 -21.38 -66.85 2.22
CA TYR A 959 -20.42 -66.63 3.31
C TYR A 959 -20.57 -65.22 3.90
N GLY A 960 -20.22 -65.04 5.17
CA GLY A 960 -20.48 -63.79 5.91
C GLY A 960 -19.92 -62.51 5.27
N SER A 961 -18.80 -62.58 4.54
CA SER A 961 -18.26 -61.45 3.79
C SER A 961 -19.16 -61.01 2.62
N TYR A 962 -19.81 -61.96 1.94
CA TYR A 962 -20.74 -61.69 0.84
C TYR A 962 -22.07 -61.16 1.35
N GLN A 963 -22.51 -61.56 2.54
CA GLN A 963 -23.70 -61.01 3.19
C GLN A 963 -23.52 -59.51 3.47
N MET A 964 -22.36 -59.09 3.97
CA MET A 964 -22.08 -57.67 4.22
C MET A 964 -22.07 -56.85 2.92
N ASN A 965 -21.50 -57.38 1.84
CA ASN A 965 -21.54 -56.72 0.54
C ASN A 965 -22.96 -56.67 -0.04
N PHE A 966 -23.77 -57.69 0.22
CA PHE A 966 -25.18 -57.73 -0.17
C PHE A 966 -26.04 -56.73 0.61
N PHE A 967 -25.75 -56.48 1.89
CA PHE A 967 -26.43 -55.44 2.68
C PHE A 967 -25.95 -54.02 2.39
N ARG A 968 -24.76 -53.87 1.80
CA ARG A 968 -24.18 -52.57 1.45
C ARG A 968 -24.77 -51.99 0.16
N GLU A 969 -25.05 -52.84 -0.82
CA GLU A 969 -25.83 -52.49 -2.02
C GLU A 969 -27.33 -52.51 -1.71
#